data_AF-A0A9W6W5H6-F1
#
_entry.id   AF-A0A9W6W5H6-F1
#
_cell.length_a   1.000
_cell.length_b   1.000
_cell.length_c   1.000
_cell.angle_alpha   90.00
_cell.angle_beta   90.00
_cell.angle_gamma   90.00
#
_symmetry.space_group_name_H-M   'P 1'
#
loop_
_entity.id
_entity.type
_entity.pdbx_description
1 polymer ?
#
loop_
_entity_poly.entity_id
_entity_poly.type
_entity_poly.pdbx_seq_one_letter_code
_entity_poly.pdbx_strand_id
1 'polypeptide(L)'
;MKIRLAGGVVADGRCVWVAGSPGPVHAAEAPAGAAVVLGPAEATDEQVRHAVDELGRLVAAGGVVAAGANVDLGEGFRSARLDGARGDQRDAVLAALRVLGVENAHRLGDRAGFLVALFGPAVTRRVGAAAALAMSEGRWAALHLAVAASDTLGPEQVEQVLALRAPENVTPDGPPSALAHHLRQVLEPVPRPRRLELVLDLWAQVLEHHAGLARRERRLATQSRHDRVGDLRRRRRHDDDELVLRWLGTYEGRQPSLAAAARWIPPDAYWSEVLARLLQDALATTALLRTAVAVADHGLEDGLARSAALIRAADAETGRVVTQPTRRVPGLTGLPAHPIAYVRDIHRRLTDGTPHDAKFAGYIRPRLACARDFALLVIETAAELLYDYTDVPERVRQRWARSDLRNWRAGAGYGRPPAAWDGIAPWTVPLLGSEEPLSRRLAASADAAGVEMAGDLLWYADLIDALAELYGHDAARVTPGTGAPWFDHDPPPPDEPLTPRLDSVTLAVSGAAQLVALGGTPPKGVRTWRGLTEGLLAGTAIAEALTGEFAVPAVLTALDGTAVPGTGVRFRVARDARTLAEWSEYMGNCIAGSYYLEEARTGRSCLAGLYGEDGTLLVNAELVARRPAVRGWRVEEIAARFNNSPDPALEKRFRDWVDTIPGKAADVAAADGTQPDDAPPVRPARKRSASRLIEEAGPALDALARQAWDEEALGTFARLAGTPPEAALTRLRRLGPARLADACRRALDAGAVDLDALWAAGGIRPLTTAVEALDPAVRDRFDGLSLLVDGSPLPKSLRKLVKLPAVADAYALDLVARATRRAIGELANRDDPVIARAIAGRPAEPLLCALTVMVTCRAPAVDLTPVAPPRAVTVPGHPATSLADEDGPWQRAFPLAREMDADTGRFWDAIAEHGLRVPASWLGAGGWPALWSRAHRRER
;
A
#
# COMPACT_ATOMS: atom_id res chain seq x y z
N MET A 1 55.67 -9.09 10.46
CA MET A 1 54.90 -8.55 9.31
C MET A 1 53.54 -8.11 9.83
N LYS A 2 53.13 -6.84 9.66
CA LYS A 2 51.83 -6.35 10.18
C LYS A 2 50.71 -6.78 9.23
N ILE A 3 49.88 -7.73 9.65
CA ILE A 3 48.71 -8.18 8.89
C ILE A 3 47.49 -7.36 9.32
N ARG A 4 46.77 -6.80 8.34
CA ARG A 4 45.49 -6.12 8.56
C ARG A 4 44.34 -7.09 8.36
N LEU A 5 43.47 -7.19 9.36
CA LEU A 5 42.24 -7.95 9.32
C LEU A 5 41.03 -7.00 9.38
N ALA A 6 39.87 -7.51 8.99
CA ALA A 6 38.61 -6.76 9.04
C ALA A 6 38.26 -6.20 10.43
N GLY A 7 38.74 -6.84 11.51
CA GLY A 7 38.51 -6.43 12.90
C GLY A 7 39.70 -5.70 13.58
N GLY A 8 40.76 -5.34 12.84
CA GLY A 8 41.94 -4.66 13.38
C GLY A 8 43.29 -5.28 12.98
N VAL A 9 44.38 -4.83 13.62
CA VAL A 9 45.75 -5.30 13.35
C VAL A 9 46.12 -6.41 14.33
N VAL A 10 46.62 -7.55 13.84
CA VAL A 10 47.13 -8.64 14.69
C VAL A 10 48.61 -8.44 15.02
N ALA A 11 48.97 -8.76 16.25
CA ALA A 11 50.30 -8.67 16.84
C ALA A 11 51.37 -9.53 16.14
N ASP A 12 52.63 -9.14 16.31
CA ASP A 12 53.82 -9.88 15.85
C ASP A 12 53.81 -11.33 16.38
N GLY A 13 54.14 -12.30 15.52
CA GLY A 13 54.31 -13.72 15.89
C GLY A 13 53.26 -14.72 15.37
N ARG A 14 52.25 -14.28 14.60
CA ARG A 14 51.28 -15.18 13.92
C ARG A 14 51.44 -15.16 12.41
N CYS A 15 51.22 -16.31 11.79
CA CYS A 15 51.18 -16.50 10.34
C CYS A 15 49.73 -16.64 9.85
N VAL A 16 49.53 -16.37 8.55
CA VAL A 16 48.21 -16.36 7.91
C VAL A 16 48.23 -17.30 6.71
N TRP A 17 47.22 -18.16 6.61
CA TRP A 17 47.05 -19.09 5.50
C TRP A 17 45.66 -18.99 4.88
N VAL A 18 45.59 -19.22 3.57
CA VAL A 18 44.36 -19.41 2.79
C VAL A 18 44.36 -20.78 2.13
N ALA A 19 43.17 -21.26 1.76
CA ALA A 19 43.05 -22.43 0.90
C ALA A 19 43.66 -22.12 -0.48
N GLY A 20 44.64 -22.93 -0.89
CA GLY A 20 45.27 -22.89 -2.21
C GLY A 20 45.23 -24.28 -2.86
N SER A 21 45.58 -24.36 -4.15
CA SER A 21 45.74 -25.63 -4.86
C SER A 21 47.22 -25.84 -5.19
N PRO A 22 47.85 -26.96 -4.76
CA PRO A 22 47.26 -28.18 -4.19
C PRO A 22 47.14 -28.21 -2.65
N GLY A 23 47.44 -27.13 -1.93
CA GLY A 23 47.37 -27.08 -0.47
C GLY A 23 47.40 -25.65 0.11
N PRO A 24 47.42 -25.50 1.44
CA PRO A 24 47.46 -24.20 2.11
C PRO A 24 48.62 -23.32 1.63
N VAL A 25 48.35 -22.03 1.38
CA VAL A 25 49.38 -21.06 0.99
C VAL A 25 49.37 -19.85 1.91
N HIS A 26 50.53 -19.23 2.10
CA HIS A 26 50.63 -17.99 2.87
C HIS A 26 49.84 -16.86 2.19
N ALA A 27 49.10 -16.09 3.00
CA ALA A 27 48.13 -15.12 2.52
C ALA A 27 48.73 -13.79 1.99
N ALA A 28 49.95 -13.80 1.44
CA ALA A 28 50.61 -12.59 0.95
C ALA A 28 49.90 -11.96 -0.28
N GLU A 29 49.20 -12.78 -1.08
CA GLU A 29 48.51 -12.36 -2.32
C GLU A 29 47.00 -12.68 -2.31
N ALA A 30 46.45 -13.06 -1.16
CA ALA A 30 45.04 -13.39 -1.06
C ALA A 30 44.15 -12.14 -1.27
N PRO A 31 42.97 -12.30 -1.92
CA PRO A 31 42.08 -11.18 -2.18
C PRO A 31 41.56 -10.54 -0.88
N ALA A 32 41.29 -9.25 -0.94
CA ALA A 32 40.71 -8.50 0.18
C ALA A 32 39.43 -9.17 0.70
N GLY A 33 39.28 -9.23 2.02
CA GLY A 33 38.14 -9.85 2.68
C GLY A 33 38.07 -11.38 2.67
N ALA A 34 39.08 -12.08 2.13
CA ALA A 34 39.14 -13.54 2.12
C ALA A 34 39.12 -14.13 3.52
N ALA A 35 38.48 -15.31 3.66
CA ALA A 35 38.56 -16.13 4.85
C ALA A 35 39.97 -16.69 5.01
N VAL A 36 40.54 -16.53 6.19
CA VAL A 36 41.92 -16.93 6.53
C VAL A 36 41.99 -17.67 7.84
N VAL A 37 43.04 -18.48 7.96
CA VAL A 37 43.46 -19.12 9.21
C VAL A 37 44.62 -18.31 9.81
N LEU A 38 44.53 -18.01 11.11
CA LEU A 38 45.59 -17.38 11.91
C LEU A 38 46.18 -18.39 12.88
N GLY A 39 47.50 -18.53 12.94
CA GLY A 39 48.14 -19.54 13.80
C GLY A 39 49.61 -19.27 14.09
N PRO A 40 50.27 -20.15 14.85
CA PRO A 40 51.67 -20.00 15.27
C PRO A 40 52.64 -20.10 14.09
N ALA A 41 53.72 -19.30 14.12
CA ALA A 41 54.72 -19.31 13.04
C ALA A 41 55.45 -20.66 12.87
N GLU A 42 55.54 -21.46 13.94
CA GLU A 42 56.20 -22.77 13.94
C GLU A 42 55.22 -23.94 13.72
N ALA A 43 54.02 -23.68 13.20
CA ALA A 43 53.05 -24.74 12.94
C ALA A 43 53.50 -25.67 11.81
N THR A 44 53.23 -26.97 11.97
CA THR A 44 53.53 -28.00 10.97
C THR A 44 52.54 -27.96 9.79
N ASP A 45 52.96 -28.44 8.62
CA ASP A 45 52.11 -28.51 7.41
C ASP A 45 50.83 -29.34 7.62
N GLU A 46 50.84 -30.30 8.54
CA GLU A 46 49.67 -31.10 8.89
C GLU A 46 48.67 -30.29 9.73
N GLN A 47 49.16 -29.54 10.73
CA GLN A 47 48.32 -28.65 11.54
C GLN A 47 47.70 -27.54 10.70
N VAL A 48 48.46 -26.95 9.77
CA VAL A 48 47.95 -25.91 8.86
C VAL A 48 46.87 -26.47 7.93
N ARG A 49 47.08 -27.67 7.35
CA ARG A 49 46.06 -28.32 6.51
C ARG A 49 44.76 -28.57 7.27
N HIS A 50 44.86 -29.16 8.46
CA HIS A 50 43.69 -29.40 9.30
C HIS A 50 42.90 -28.12 9.60
N ALA A 51 43.59 -27.04 9.97
CA ALA A 51 42.94 -25.76 10.27
C ALA A 51 42.28 -25.13 9.03
N VAL A 52 42.90 -25.24 7.85
CA VAL A 52 42.31 -24.77 6.58
C VAL A 52 41.08 -25.60 6.19
N ASP A 53 41.09 -26.91 6.44
CA ASP A 53 39.94 -27.79 6.21
C ASP A 53 38.78 -27.49 7.19
N GLU A 54 39.08 -27.21 8.46
CA GLU A 54 38.09 -26.70 9.43
C GLU A 54 37.50 -25.35 9.00
N LEU A 55 38.34 -24.42 8.54
CA LEU A 55 37.87 -23.15 7.98
C LEU A 55 36.97 -23.38 6.74
N GLY A 56 37.36 -24.30 5.85
CA GLY A 56 36.58 -24.68 4.69
C GLY A 56 35.18 -25.19 5.06
N ARG A 57 35.09 -26.04 6.08
CA ARG A 57 33.80 -26.51 6.63
C ARG A 57 32.98 -25.38 7.23
N LEU A 58 33.60 -24.49 8.01
CA LEU A 58 32.92 -23.32 8.58
C LEU A 58 32.37 -22.40 7.48
N VAL A 59 33.15 -22.13 6.44
CA VAL A 59 32.74 -21.27 5.31
C VAL A 59 31.67 -21.94 4.46
N ALA A 60 31.76 -23.26 4.24
CA ALA A 60 30.74 -24.00 3.49
C ALA A 60 29.38 -23.99 4.20
N ALA A 61 29.36 -24.09 5.53
CA ALA A 61 28.12 -24.13 6.32
C ALA A 61 27.58 -22.74 6.69
N GLY A 62 28.45 -21.78 7.03
CA GLY A 62 28.09 -20.46 7.58
C GLY A 62 28.42 -19.28 6.67
N GLY A 63 28.95 -19.55 5.49
CA GLY A 63 29.47 -18.53 4.58
C GLY A 63 30.78 -17.91 5.07
N VAL A 64 31.37 -17.07 4.22
CA VAL A 64 32.63 -16.35 4.49
C VAL A 64 32.52 -15.44 5.72
N VAL A 65 31.32 -14.96 6.05
CA VAL A 65 31.06 -14.09 7.21
C VAL A 65 31.38 -14.81 8.54
N ALA A 66 31.05 -16.09 8.66
CA ALA A 66 31.34 -16.88 9.86
C ALA A 66 32.84 -16.98 10.17
N ALA A 67 33.70 -16.92 9.15
CA ALA A 67 35.15 -16.89 9.34
C ALA A 67 35.63 -15.68 10.15
N GLY A 68 34.90 -14.56 10.14
CA GLY A 68 35.24 -13.36 10.92
C GLY A 68 35.03 -13.49 12.43
N ALA A 69 34.42 -14.59 12.91
CA ALA A 69 33.99 -14.72 14.29
C ALA A 69 35.10 -15.14 15.28
N ASN A 70 36.36 -15.27 14.84
CA ASN A 70 37.48 -15.73 15.66
C ASN A 70 37.27 -17.14 16.26
N VAL A 71 36.66 -18.03 15.46
CA VAL A 71 36.37 -19.43 15.84
C VAL A 71 37.68 -20.18 16.07
N ASP A 72 37.76 -20.94 17.16
CA ASP A 72 38.83 -21.89 17.42
C ASP A 72 38.80 -23.03 16.40
N LEU A 73 39.87 -23.16 15.63
CA LEU A 73 40.05 -24.21 14.63
C LEU A 73 40.92 -25.38 15.15
N GLY A 74 41.28 -25.36 16.44
CA GLY A 74 42.17 -26.33 17.09
C GLY A 74 43.64 -25.89 17.09
N GLU A 75 44.47 -26.47 17.95
CA GLU A 75 45.94 -26.32 17.93
C GLU A 75 46.44 -24.86 17.94
N GLY A 76 45.69 -23.94 18.56
CA GLY A 76 46.04 -22.51 18.61
C GLY A 76 45.66 -21.71 17.35
N PHE A 77 44.95 -22.32 16.40
CA PHE A 77 44.48 -21.67 15.18
C PHE A 77 43.11 -21.00 15.37
N ARG A 78 42.93 -19.88 14.67
CA ARG A 78 41.70 -19.08 14.70
C ARG A 78 41.24 -18.70 13.30
N SER A 79 39.94 -18.65 13.09
CA SER A 79 39.36 -18.11 11.85
C SER A 79 39.44 -16.58 11.84
N ALA A 80 39.69 -15.98 10.67
CA ALA A 80 39.54 -14.54 10.48
C ALA A 80 39.23 -14.17 9.03
N ARG A 81 39.09 -12.87 8.77
CA ARG A 81 38.97 -12.30 7.42
C ARG A 81 40.02 -11.21 7.21
N LEU A 82 40.61 -11.18 6.02
CA LEU A 82 41.53 -10.11 5.63
C LEU A 82 40.84 -8.75 5.56
N ASP A 83 41.64 -7.68 5.60
CA ASP A 83 41.17 -6.30 5.38
C ASP A 83 40.39 -6.17 4.06
N GLY A 84 39.41 -5.27 4.02
CA GLY A 84 38.46 -5.09 2.91
C GLY A 84 37.20 -5.97 2.97
N ALA A 85 37.07 -6.86 3.95
CA ALA A 85 35.81 -7.54 4.27
C ALA A 85 34.79 -6.56 4.87
N ARG A 86 33.58 -6.51 4.31
CA ARG A 86 32.43 -5.83 4.92
C ARG A 86 31.75 -6.71 5.97
N GLY A 87 31.10 -6.09 6.96
CA GLY A 87 30.28 -6.74 7.98
C GLY A 87 30.68 -6.40 9.41
N ASP A 88 29.73 -6.48 10.34
CA ASP A 88 29.94 -6.24 11.77
C ASP A 88 30.35 -7.54 12.49
N GLN A 89 31.08 -7.43 13.61
CA GLN A 89 31.47 -8.58 14.43
C GLN A 89 30.25 -9.38 14.91
N ARG A 90 29.11 -8.73 15.16
CA ARG A 90 27.86 -9.40 15.55
C ARG A 90 27.34 -10.35 14.48
N ASP A 91 27.50 -9.99 13.21
CA ASP A 91 27.03 -10.80 12.07
C ASP A 91 27.88 -12.05 11.96
N ALA A 92 29.20 -11.89 12.10
CA ALA A 92 30.15 -13.00 12.10
C ALA A 92 29.84 -13.99 13.25
N VAL A 93 29.67 -13.48 14.47
CA VAL A 93 29.38 -14.31 15.64
C VAL A 93 28.04 -15.04 15.48
N LEU A 94 26.98 -14.38 15.01
CA LEU A 94 25.69 -15.03 14.81
C LEU A 94 25.76 -16.10 13.70
N ALA A 95 26.46 -15.82 12.59
CA ALA A 95 26.67 -16.78 11.51
C ALA A 95 27.44 -18.02 11.99
N ALA A 96 28.50 -17.83 12.79
CA ALA A 96 29.26 -18.92 13.37
C ALA A 96 28.43 -19.72 14.40
N LEU A 97 27.63 -19.08 15.25
CA LEU A 97 26.76 -19.76 16.21
C LEU A 97 25.71 -20.66 15.55
N ARG A 98 25.17 -20.26 14.39
CA ARG A 98 24.25 -21.11 13.61
C ARG A 98 24.90 -22.40 13.13
N VAL A 99 26.20 -22.37 12.80
CA VAL A 99 26.96 -23.56 12.38
C VAL A 99 27.38 -24.41 13.57
N LEU A 100 27.89 -23.77 14.63
CA LEU A 100 28.47 -24.45 15.79
C LEU A 100 27.40 -25.03 16.73
N GLY A 101 26.24 -24.39 16.82
CA GLY A 101 25.23 -24.68 17.83
C GLY A 101 25.67 -24.27 19.25
N VAL A 102 24.77 -24.48 20.22
CA VAL A 102 25.02 -24.14 21.63
C VAL A 102 26.18 -24.94 22.22
N GLU A 103 26.31 -26.21 21.85
CA GLU A 103 27.30 -27.13 22.42
C GLU A 103 28.74 -26.72 22.07
N ASN A 104 28.96 -26.20 20.86
CA ASN A 104 30.29 -25.78 20.40
C ASN A 104 30.53 -24.26 20.49
N ALA A 105 29.62 -23.50 21.12
CA ALA A 105 29.76 -22.04 21.27
C ALA A 105 31.04 -21.63 22.02
N HIS A 106 31.61 -22.51 22.84
CA HIS A 106 32.90 -22.30 23.52
C HIS A 106 34.08 -22.06 22.56
N ARG A 107 33.98 -22.51 21.30
CA ARG A 107 34.99 -22.24 20.25
C ARG A 107 35.09 -20.75 19.90
N LEU A 108 34.08 -19.94 20.20
CA LEU A 108 34.10 -18.48 19.99
C LEU A 108 34.85 -17.71 21.10
N GLY A 109 35.32 -18.41 22.13
CA GLY A 109 35.96 -17.82 23.31
C GLY A 109 35.03 -17.78 24.52
N ASP A 110 35.33 -16.89 25.48
CA ASP A 110 34.52 -16.76 26.69
C ASP A 110 33.08 -16.33 26.35
N ARG A 111 32.11 -16.89 27.09
CA ARG A 111 30.69 -16.64 26.94
C ARG A 111 30.34 -15.16 27.05
N ALA A 112 31.01 -14.44 27.94
CA ALA A 112 30.84 -12.99 28.06
C ALA A 112 31.24 -12.26 26.76
N GLY A 113 32.33 -12.69 26.12
CA GLY A 113 32.89 -12.05 24.93
C GLY A 113 31.95 -12.09 23.74
N PHE A 114 31.42 -13.27 23.38
CA PHE A 114 30.52 -13.36 22.23
C PHE A 114 29.13 -12.78 22.52
N LEU A 115 28.63 -12.82 23.76
CA LEU A 115 27.37 -12.16 24.13
C LEU A 115 27.48 -10.64 24.05
N VAL A 116 28.63 -10.06 24.43
CA VAL A 116 28.92 -8.63 24.24
C VAL A 116 29.03 -8.29 22.75
N ALA A 117 29.60 -9.17 21.93
CA ALA A 117 29.62 -8.97 20.49
C ALA A 117 28.20 -8.94 19.88
N LEU A 118 27.28 -9.77 20.38
CA LEU A 118 25.89 -9.84 19.90
C LEU A 118 25.02 -8.67 20.39
N PHE A 119 25.06 -8.34 21.68
CA PHE A 119 24.10 -7.43 22.31
C PHE A 119 24.73 -6.12 22.85
N GLY A 120 26.04 -5.97 22.70
CA GLY A 120 26.80 -4.84 23.23
C GLY A 120 27.18 -4.99 24.72
N PRO A 121 27.91 -4.00 25.27
CA PRO A 121 28.48 -4.07 26.62
C PRO A 121 27.43 -4.04 27.74
N ALA A 122 26.19 -3.64 27.44
CA ALA A 122 25.09 -3.57 28.41
C ALA A 122 24.36 -4.92 28.60
N VAL A 123 24.86 -6.01 27.99
CA VAL A 123 24.24 -7.34 28.09
C VAL A 123 24.20 -7.83 29.54
N THR A 124 23.04 -8.34 29.96
CA THR A 124 22.84 -8.87 31.33
C THR A 124 22.91 -10.39 31.35
N ARG A 125 23.11 -10.96 32.54
CA ARG A 125 23.06 -12.43 32.74
C ARG A 125 21.73 -13.03 32.27
N ARG A 126 20.63 -12.30 32.42
CA ARG A 126 19.29 -12.74 32.00
C ARG A 126 19.16 -12.78 30.48
N VAL A 127 19.61 -11.74 29.76
CA VAL A 127 19.68 -11.75 28.29
C VAL A 127 20.54 -12.92 27.80
N GLY A 128 21.69 -13.16 28.44
CA GLY A 128 22.56 -14.29 28.09
C GLY A 128 21.94 -15.67 28.35
N ALA A 129 21.02 -15.80 29.31
CA ALA A 129 20.25 -17.03 29.54
C ALA A 129 19.12 -17.19 28.50
N ALA A 130 18.39 -16.12 28.21
CA ALA A 130 17.34 -16.11 27.19
C ALA A 130 17.90 -16.42 25.78
N ALA A 131 19.07 -15.88 25.44
CA ALA A 131 19.75 -16.16 24.18
C ALA A 131 20.16 -17.64 24.08
N ALA A 132 20.70 -18.22 25.17
CA ALA A 132 21.04 -19.64 25.21
C ALA A 132 19.81 -20.54 24.99
N LEU A 133 18.68 -20.20 25.63
CA LEU A 133 17.42 -20.91 25.44
C LEU A 133 16.88 -20.78 24.01
N ALA A 134 16.95 -19.57 23.43
CA ALA A 134 16.53 -19.35 22.05
C ALA A 134 17.37 -20.19 21.07
N MET A 135 18.69 -20.28 21.28
CA MET A 135 19.57 -21.12 20.46
C MET A 135 19.28 -22.61 20.63
N SER A 136 19.07 -23.10 21.86
CA SER A 136 18.77 -24.53 22.11
C SER A 136 17.43 -24.96 21.53
N GLU A 137 16.46 -24.04 21.47
CA GLU A 137 15.14 -24.30 20.88
C GLU A 137 15.07 -23.96 19.38
N GLY A 138 16.21 -23.63 18.74
CA GLY A 138 16.26 -23.32 17.30
C GLY A 138 15.55 -22.02 16.90
N ARG A 139 15.28 -21.11 17.85
CA ARG A 139 14.59 -19.82 17.63
C ARG A 139 15.51 -18.76 17.03
N TRP A 140 16.15 -19.10 15.91
CA TRP A 140 17.15 -18.27 15.23
C TRP A 140 16.60 -16.96 14.68
N ALA A 141 15.32 -16.92 14.30
CA ALA A 141 14.66 -15.70 13.84
C ALA A 141 14.50 -14.66 14.96
N ALA A 142 14.07 -15.12 16.14
CA ALA A 142 13.95 -14.29 17.34
C ALA A 142 15.33 -13.81 17.81
N LEU A 143 16.35 -14.68 17.77
CA LEU A 143 17.72 -14.29 18.09
C LEU A 143 18.26 -13.23 17.11
N HIS A 144 18.04 -13.40 15.81
CA HIS A 144 18.42 -12.40 14.81
C HIS A 144 17.78 -11.04 15.11
N LEU A 145 16.45 -11.00 15.28
CA LEU A 145 15.75 -9.75 15.57
C LEU A 145 16.22 -9.12 16.90
N ALA A 146 16.45 -9.93 17.94
CA ALA A 146 16.95 -9.44 19.22
C ALA A 146 18.34 -8.80 19.12
N VAL A 147 19.25 -9.42 18.35
CA VAL A 147 20.59 -8.89 18.06
C VAL A 147 20.50 -7.58 17.27
N ALA A 148 19.56 -7.47 16.33
CA ALA A 148 19.35 -6.23 15.60
C ALA A 148 18.74 -5.12 16.48
N ALA A 149 17.77 -5.47 17.33
CA ALA A 149 17.02 -4.52 18.15
C ALA A 149 17.78 -4.05 19.41
N SER A 150 18.85 -4.75 19.83
CA SER A 150 19.60 -4.44 21.06
C SER A 150 20.19 -3.03 21.09
N ASP A 151 20.43 -2.41 19.94
CA ASP A 151 20.92 -1.04 19.84
C ASP A 151 19.85 0.01 20.20
N THR A 152 18.58 -0.37 20.17
CA THR A 152 17.43 0.53 20.37
C THR A 152 16.59 0.20 21.62
N LEU A 153 16.70 -1.04 22.10
CA LEU A 153 15.94 -1.61 23.22
C LEU A 153 16.82 -1.82 24.46
N GLY A 154 16.20 -1.75 25.65
CA GLY A 154 16.85 -2.11 26.90
C GLY A 154 16.91 -3.63 27.13
N PRO A 155 17.74 -4.12 28.08
CA PRO A 155 17.93 -5.56 28.33
C PRO A 155 16.63 -6.34 28.58
N GLU A 156 15.71 -5.80 29.38
CA GLU A 156 14.42 -6.44 29.71
C GLU A 156 13.48 -6.52 28.49
N GLN A 157 13.64 -5.61 27.53
CA GLN A 157 12.89 -5.61 26.29
C GLN A 157 13.48 -6.62 25.29
N VAL A 158 14.81 -6.73 25.23
CA VAL A 158 15.52 -7.75 24.42
C VAL A 158 15.15 -9.16 24.88
N GLU A 159 15.00 -9.41 26.18
CA GLU A 159 14.51 -10.71 26.70
C GLU A 159 13.14 -11.09 26.12
N GLN A 160 12.24 -10.12 25.94
CA GLN A 160 10.92 -10.36 25.36
C GLN A 160 11.00 -10.66 23.86
N VAL A 161 11.89 -9.99 23.13
CA VAL A 161 12.14 -10.31 21.70
C VAL A 161 12.74 -11.72 21.56
N LEU A 162 13.65 -12.11 22.45
CA LEU A 162 14.21 -13.46 22.49
C LEU A 162 13.16 -14.55 22.83
N ALA A 163 12.03 -14.18 23.42
CA ALA A 163 10.92 -15.09 23.74
C ALA A 163 10.02 -15.39 22.51
N LEU A 164 10.15 -14.62 21.42
CA LEU A 164 9.31 -14.75 20.24
C LEU A 164 9.46 -16.13 19.58
N ARG A 165 8.39 -16.54 18.90
CA ARG A 165 8.33 -17.78 18.09
C ARG A 165 7.94 -17.43 16.67
N ALA A 166 8.51 -18.16 15.72
CA ALA A 166 8.17 -18.13 14.30
C ALA A 166 8.12 -19.56 13.76
N PRO A 167 7.34 -19.82 12.70
CA PRO A 167 7.53 -20.98 11.85
C PRO A 167 8.97 -21.01 11.29
N GLU A 168 9.50 -22.18 10.98
CA GLU A 168 10.91 -22.37 10.53
C GLU A 168 11.30 -21.48 9.33
N ASN A 169 10.33 -21.12 8.49
CA ASN A 169 10.54 -20.41 7.23
C ASN A 169 10.55 -18.88 7.38
N VAL A 170 10.25 -18.35 8.57
CA VAL A 170 10.14 -16.90 8.81
C VAL A 170 11.37 -16.42 9.57
N THR A 171 12.43 -16.08 8.84
CA THR A 171 13.64 -15.45 9.39
C THR A 171 13.82 -14.05 8.81
N PRO A 172 14.25 -13.05 9.60
CA PRO A 172 14.70 -11.79 9.03
C PRO A 172 15.81 -12.02 8.00
N ASP A 173 15.70 -11.37 6.85
CA ASP A 173 16.69 -11.44 5.79
C ASP A 173 17.92 -10.57 6.08
N GLY A 174 19.06 -10.89 5.45
CA GLY A 174 20.26 -10.08 5.54
C GLY A 174 21.00 -10.19 6.89
N PRO A 175 22.00 -9.33 7.13
CA PRO A 175 22.75 -9.31 8.38
C PRO A 175 22.03 -8.51 9.50
N PRO A 176 22.11 -8.96 10.78
CA PRO A 176 21.54 -8.24 11.91
C PRO A 176 22.01 -6.79 12.04
N SER A 177 23.27 -6.49 11.67
CA SER A 177 23.81 -5.13 11.73
C SER A 177 23.12 -4.16 10.79
N ALA A 178 22.77 -4.58 9.57
CA ALA A 178 22.02 -3.76 8.62
C ALA A 178 20.60 -3.49 9.16
N LEU A 179 19.95 -4.53 9.69
CA LEU A 179 18.65 -4.37 10.35
C LEU A 179 18.74 -3.46 11.57
N ALA A 180 19.80 -3.56 12.38
CA ALA A 180 20.03 -2.69 13.53
C ALA A 180 20.16 -1.21 13.13
N HIS A 181 20.86 -0.94 12.02
CA HIS A 181 20.98 0.40 11.47
C HIS A 181 19.62 0.99 11.09
N HIS A 182 18.81 0.22 10.34
CA HIS A 182 17.47 0.66 9.95
C HIS A 182 16.52 0.80 11.15
N LEU A 183 16.54 -0.14 12.10
CA LEU A 183 15.76 -0.04 13.34
C LEU A 183 16.12 1.21 14.13
N ARG A 184 17.42 1.54 14.24
CA ARG A 184 17.87 2.77 14.90
C ARG A 184 17.30 4.00 14.21
N GLN A 185 17.45 4.08 12.88
CA GLN A 185 16.94 5.19 12.09
C GLN A 185 15.42 5.41 12.28
N VAL A 186 14.64 4.32 12.36
CA VAL A 186 13.18 4.38 12.52
C VAL A 186 12.75 4.66 13.96
N LEU A 187 13.36 4.00 14.94
CA LEU A 187 12.89 3.96 16.33
C LEU A 187 13.56 5.00 17.23
N GLU A 188 14.70 5.56 16.84
CA GLU A 188 15.38 6.59 17.64
C GLU A 188 14.50 7.81 17.94
N PRO A 189 13.73 8.35 16.97
CA PRO A 189 12.78 9.44 17.23
C PRO A 189 11.57 9.04 18.08
N VAL A 190 11.30 7.73 18.24
CA VAL A 190 10.18 7.20 19.01
C VAL A 190 10.56 7.11 20.50
N PRO A 191 9.66 7.48 21.43
CA PRO A 191 9.90 7.33 22.87
C PRO A 191 10.27 5.89 23.26
N ARG A 192 11.32 5.73 24.07
CA ARG A 192 11.84 4.41 24.52
C ARG A 192 10.78 3.41 24.98
N PRO A 193 9.76 3.78 25.77
CA PRO A 193 8.75 2.82 26.24
C PRO A 193 7.93 2.18 25.10
N ARG A 194 7.84 2.83 23.93
CA ARG A 194 7.00 2.39 22.80
C ARG A 194 7.74 1.56 21.76
N ARG A 195 9.08 1.56 21.78
CA ARG A 195 9.90 0.86 20.78
C ARG A 195 9.64 -0.64 20.77
N LEU A 196 9.51 -1.25 21.95
CA LEU A 196 9.20 -2.68 22.05
C LEU A 196 7.81 -3.00 21.48
N GLU A 197 6.78 -2.20 21.78
CA GLU A 197 5.43 -2.40 21.24
C GLU A 197 5.44 -2.44 19.71
N LEU A 198 6.18 -1.52 19.08
CA LEU A 198 6.32 -1.47 17.61
C LEU A 198 7.04 -2.69 17.04
N VAL A 199 8.11 -3.17 17.69
CA VAL A 199 8.86 -4.36 17.24
C VAL A 199 8.00 -5.63 17.37
N LEU A 200 7.23 -5.75 18.45
CA LEU A 200 6.32 -6.88 18.67
C LEU A 200 5.13 -6.85 17.68
N ASP A 201 4.56 -5.67 17.43
CA ASP A 201 3.48 -5.49 16.46
C ASP A 201 3.95 -5.78 15.03
N LEU A 202 5.13 -5.30 14.64
CA LEU A 202 5.75 -5.65 13.36
C LEU A 202 5.92 -7.16 13.20
N TRP A 203 6.46 -7.82 14.23
CA TRP A 203 6.62 -9.27 14.22
C TRP A 203 5.28 -10.00 14.00
N ALA A 204 4.23 -9.57 14.72
CA ALA A 204 2.90 -10.14 14.56
C ALA A 204 2.34 -9.92 13.14
N GLN A 205 2.50 -8.73 12.57
CA GLN A 205 2.05 -8.42 11.21
C GLN A 205 2.78 -9.23 10.13
N VAL A 206 4.09 -9.43 10.26
CA VAL A 206 4.87 -10.30 9.34
C VAL A 206 4.37 -11.74 9.45
N LEU A 207 4.15 -12.26 10.65
CA LEU A 207 3.61 -13.61 10.84
C LEU A 207 2.20 -13.76 10.25
N GLU A 208 1.33 -12.77 10.42
CA GLU A 208 -0.01 -12.74 9.85
C GLU A 208 0.04 -12.73 8.32
N HIS A 209 0.93 -11.93 7.73
CA HIS A 209 1.15 -11.88 6.29
C HIS A 209 1.58 -13.24 5.73
N HIS A 210 2.59 -13.89 6.33
CA HIS A 210 3.05 -15.23 5.95
C HIS A 210 1.96 -16.29 6.14
N ALA A 211 1.19 -16.20 7.23
CA ALA A 211 0.06 -17.10 7.46
C ALA A 211 -1.03 -16.93 6.39
N GLY A 212 -1.28 -15.70 5.94
CA GLY A 212 -2.16 -15.37 4.82
C GLY A 212 -1.70 -15.98 3.51
N LEU A 213 -0.43 -15.80 3.14
CA LEU A 213 0.16 -16.40 1.93
C LEU A 213 0.09 -17.93 1.96
N ALA A 214 0.49 -18.55 3.06
CA ALA A 214 0.41 -20.01 3.21
C ALA A 214 -1.03 -20.52 3.19
N ARG A 215 -2.00 -19.75 3.70
CA ARG A 215 -3.42 -20.08 3.62
C ARG A 215 -3.92 -20.01 2.18
N ARG A 216 -3.56 -18.97 1.43
CA ARG A 216 -3.87 -18.84 -0.01
C ARG A 216 -3.32 -20.02 -0.81
N GLU A 217 -2.06 -20.39 -0.59
CA GLU A 217 -1.45 -21.54 -1.26
C GLU A 217 -2.19 -22.86 -0.96
N ARG A 218 -2.54 -23.12 0.31
CA ARG A 218 -3.31 -24.32 0.69
C ARG A 218 -4.69 -24.35 0.05
N ARG A 219 -5.39 -23.21 0.00
CA ARG A 219 -6.70 -23.09 -0.65
C ARG A 219 -6.61 -23.37 -2.14
N LEU A 220 -5.67 -22.73 -2.85
CA LEU A 220 -5.46 -22.97 -4.28
C LEU A 220 -4.98 -24.40 -4.59
N ALA A 221 -4.25 -25.05 -3.69
CA ALA A 221 -3.84 -26.45 -3.85
C ALA A 221 -5.01 -27.45 -3.87
N THR A 222 -6.22 -27.05 -3.46
CA THR A 222 -7.42 -27.87 -3.64
C THR A 222 -7.90 -27.94 -5.09
N GLN A 223 -7.46 -27.01 -5.94
CA GLN A 223 -7.86 -26.90 -7.33
C GLN A 223 -6.95 -27.70 -8.26
N SER A 224 -7.46 -28.03 -9.45
CA SER A 224 -6.67 -28.67 -10.50
C SER A 224 -5.51 -27.76 -10.94
N ARG A 225 -4.29 -28.32 -11.04
CA ARG A 225 -3.14 -27.62 -11.64
C ARG A 225 -3.28 -27.39 -13.15
N HIS A 226 -4.13 -28.17 -13.81
CA HIS A 226 -4.44 -27.98 -15.22
C HIS A 226 -5.68 -27.10 -15.34
N ASP A 227 -5.58 -26.01 -16.10
CA ASP A 227 -6.71 -25.18 -16.46
C ASP A 227 -7.67 -25.97 -17.36
N ARG A 228 -8.90 -26.24 -16.87
CA ARG A 228 -9.94 -26.98 -17.60
C ARG A 228 -11.04 -26.09 -18.15
N VAL A 229 -10.94 -24.76 -18.06
CA VAL A 229 -11.99 -23.83 -18.52
C VAL A 229 -12.31 -24.08 -20.00
N GLY A 230 -11.29 -24.26 -20.85
CA GLY A 230 -11.49 -24.58 -22.27
C GLY A 230 -12.19 -25.92 -22.53
N ASP A 231 -11.95 -26.93 -21.70
CA ASP A 231 -12.59 -28.25 -21.79
C ASP A 231 -14.06 -28.15 -21.38
N LEU A 232 -14.33 -27.47 -20.25
CA LEU A 232 -15.69 -27.23 -19.76
C LEU A 232 -16.50 -26.38 -20.75
N ARG A 233 -15.91 -25.35 -21.35
CA ARG A 233 -16.56 -24.52 -22.38
C ARG A 233 -16.98 -25.35 -23.60
N ARG A 234 -16.16 -26.31 -24.05
CA ARG A 234 -16.55 -27.24 -25.13
C ARG A 234 -17.69 -28.18 -24.69
N ARG A 235 -17.60 -28.69 -23.47
CA ARG A 235 -18.64 -29.58 -22.91
C ARG A 235 -19.98 -28.85 -22.73
N ARG A 236 -19.95 -27.59 -22.31
CA ARG A 236 -21.12 -26.73 -22.11
C ARG A 236 -21.80 -26.40 -23.43
N ARG A 237 -21.04 -25.94 -24.43
CA ARG A 237 -21.56 -25.70 -25.79
C ARG A 237 -22.29 -26.92 -26.37
N HIS A 238 -21.71 -28.12 -26.23
CA HIS A 238 -22.39 -29.33 -26.66
C HIS A 238 -23.71 -29.59 -25.90
N ASP A 239 -23.79 -29.28 -24.60
CA ASP A 239 -25.05 -29.40 -23.85
C ASP A 239 -26.10 -28.38 -24.32
N ASP A 240 -25.65 -27.15 -24.60
CA ASP A 240 -26.50 -26.08 -25.10
C ASP A 240 -27.02 -26.41 -26.54
N ASP A 241 -26.18 -26.99 -27.39
CA ASP A 241 -26.57 -27.50 -28.71
C ASP A 241 -27.64 -28.61 -28.59
N GLU A 242 -27.43 -29.58 -27.69
CA GLU A 242 -28.41 -30.64 -27.41
C GLU A 242 -29.72 -30.08 -26.85
N LEU A 243 -29.64 -29.03 -26.01
CA LEU A 243 -30.81 -28.33 -25.50
C LEU A 243 -31.61 -27.69 -26.64
N VAL A 244 -30.93 -26.97 -27.55
CA VAL A 244 -31.54 -26.39 -28.75
C VAL A 244 -32.18 -27.46 -29.62
N LEU A 245 -31.47 -28.54 -29.93
CA LEU A 245 -31.99 -29.64 -30.76
C LEU A 245 -33.21 -30.32 -30.12
N ARG A 246 -33.21 -30.50 -28.79
CA ARG A 246 -34.34 -31.08 -28.06
C ARG A 246 -35.58 -30.20 -28.14
N TRP A 247 -35.42 -28.89 -27.96
CA TRP A 247 -36.53 -27.93 -28.07
C TRP A 247 -37.03 -27.82 -29.52
N LEU A 248 -36.13 -27.71 -30.49
CA LEU A 248 -36.45 -27.73 -31.92
C LEU A 248 -37.25 -28.98 -32.30
N GLY A 249 -36.80 -30.16 -31.84
CA GLY A 249 -37.47 -31.43 -32.13
C GLY A 249 -38.84 -31.60 -31.47
N THR A 250 -39.11 -30.85 -30.40
CA THR A 250 -40.42 -30.84 -29.72
C THR A 250 -41.47 -30.09 -30.54
N TYR A 251 -41.08 -29.08 -31.31
CA TYR A 251 -42.00 -28.24 -32.11
C TYR A 251 -42.05 -28.62 -33.59
N GLU A 252 -40.91 -29.02 -34.18
CA GLU A 252 -40.77 -29.30 -35.62
C GLU A 252 -40.63 -30.80 -35.94
N GLY A 253 -40.68 -31.67 -34.93
CA GLY A 253 -40.52 -33.12 -35.05
C GLY A 253 -39.06 -33.61 -34.96
N ARG A 254 -38.86 -34.93 -34.85
CA ARG A 254 -37.53 -35.54 -34.54
C ARG A 254 -36.41 -35.26 -35.54
N GLN A 255 -36.73 -34.82 -36.76
CA GLN A 255 -35.77 -34.45 -37.80
C GLN A 255 -36.23 -33.15 -38.48
N PRO A 256 -35.97 -31.99 -37.85
CA PRO A 256 -36.34 -30.70 -38.41
C PRO A 256 -35.54 -30.42 -39.68
N SER A 257 -36.18 -29.83 -40.70
CA SER A 257 -35.48 -29.37 -41.89
C SER A 257 -34.58 -28.17 -41.58
N LEU A 258 -33.53 -27.93 -42.38
CA LEU A 258 -32.68 -26.74 -42.24
C LEU A 258 -33.48 -25.43 -42.32
N ALA A 259 -34.54 -25.39 -43.15
CA ALA A 259 -35.41 -24.23 -43.25
C ALA A 259 -36.27 -24.01 -42.00
N ALA A 260 -36.70 -25.10 -41.33
CA ALA A 260 -37.40 -25.03 -40.06
C ALA A 260 -36.48 -24.57 -38.93
N ALA A 261 -35.24 -25.10 -38.87
CA ALA A 261 -34.23 -24.66 -37.92
C ALA A 261 -33.87 -23.18 -38.09
N ALA A 262 -33.70 -22.69 -39.32
CA ALA A 262 -33.37 -21.29 -39.60
C ALA A 262 -34.51 -20.30 -39.26
N ARG A 263 -35.76 -20.78 -39.15
CA ARG A 263 -36.94 -19.97 -38.78
C ARG A 263 -37.33 -20.16 -37.31
N TRP A 264 -36.67 -21.05 -36.60
CA TRP A 264 -37.01 -21.35 -35.21
C TRP A 264 -36.70 -20.14 -34.33
N ILE A 265 -37.71 -19.71 -33.59
CA ILE A 265 -37.58 -18.68 -32.56
C ILE A 265 -37.76 -19.41 -31.23
N PRO A 266 -36.80 -19.32 -30.30
CA PRO A 266 -36.90 -20.04 -29.04
C PRO A 266 -38.13 -19.59 -28.24
N PRO A 267 -38.99 -20.52 -27.77
CA PRO A 267 -40.16 -20.16 -26.97
C PRO A 267 -39.75 -19.68 -25.58
N ASP A 268 -40.67 -19.00 -24.88
CA ASP A 268 -40.46 -18.57 -23.49
C ASP A 268 -39.97 -19.66 -22.54
N ALA A 269 -40.46 -20.89 -22.72
CA ALA A 269 -40.10 -22.02 -21.88
C ALA A 269 -38.63 -22.42 -22.05
N TYR A 270 -38.06 -22.24 -23.25
CA TYR A 270 -36.62 -22.41 -23.49
C TYR A 270 -35.82 -21.39 -22.68
N TRP A 271 -36.16 -20.10 -22.78
CA TRP A 271 -35.48 -19.04 -22.04
C TRP A 271 -35.63 -19.17 -20.52
N SER A 272 -36.78 -19.64 -20.05
CA SER A 272 -37.01 -19.94 -18.64
C SER A 272 -36.07 -21.06 -18.15
N GLU A 273 -35.85 -22.09 -18.96
CA GLU A 273 -34.90 -23.17 -18.65
C GLU A 273 -33.45 -22.67 -18.64
N VAL A 274 -33.06 -21.82 -19.59
CA VAL A 274 -31.71 -21.23 -19.67
C VAL A 274 -31.39 -20.41 -18.42
N LEU A 275 -32.28 -19.48 -18.03
CA LEU A 275 -32.08 -18.64 -16.84
C LEU A 275 -32.11 -19.44 -15.54
N ALA A 276 -32.96 -20.47 -15.45
CA ALA A 276 -32.98 -21.37 -14.30
C ALA A 276 -31.67 -22.17 -14.17
N ARG A 277 -31.11 -22.67 -15.29
CA ARG A 277 -29.81 -23.36 -15.31
C ARG A 277 -28.67 -22.45 -14.88
N LEU A 278 -28.66 -21.18 -15.33
CA LEU A 278 -27.65 -20.21 -14.92
C LEU A 278 -27.65 -20.03 -13.39
N LEU A 279 -28.82 -19.79 -12.81
CA LEU A 279 -28.96 -19.62 -11.37
C LEU A 279 -28.52 -20.89 -10.63
N GLN A 280 -28.98 -22.07 -11.06
CA GLN A 280 -28.59 -23.34 -10.45
C GLN A 280 -27.08 -23.60 -10.53
N ASP A 281 -26.45 -23.29 -11.66
CA ASP A 281 -25.01 -23.45 -11.83
C ASP A 281 -24.22 -22.51 -10.92
N ALA A 282 -24.69 -21.27 -10.74
CA ALA A 282 -24.09 -20.33 -9.81
C ALA A 282 -24.19 -20.84 -8.37
N LEU A 283 -25.39 -21.23 -7.91
CA LEU A 283 -25.58 -21.76 -6.54
C LEU A 283 -24.76 -23.03 -6.29
N ALA A 284 -24.75 -23.96 -7.25
CA ALA A 284 -23.96 -25.19 -7.17
C ALA A 284 -22.46 -24.89 -7.13
N THR A 285 -21.98 -23.95 -7.93
CA THR A 285 -20.55 -23.58 -7.95
C THR A 285 -20.15 -22.87 -6.67
N THR A 286 -20.96 -21.95 -6.16
CA THR A 286 -20.75 -21.32 -4.85
C THR A 286 -20.62 -22.36 -3.75
N ALA A 287 -21.48 -23.39 -3.76
CA ALA A 287 -21.41 -24.49 -2.82
C ALA A 287 -20.11 -25.30 -2.93
N LEU A 288 -19.67 -25.61 -4.16
CA LEU A 288 -18.40 -26.31 -4.40
C LEU A 288 -17.18 -25.47 -3.96
N LEU A 289 -17.16 -24.18 -4.25
CA LEU A 289 -16.08 -23.26 -3.86
C LEU A 289 -15.96 -23.14 -2.34
N ARG A 290 -17.06 -22.80 -1.65
CA ARG A 290 -17.07 -22.70 -0.17
C ARG A 290 -16.73 -24.04 0.49
N THR A 291 -17.13 -25.16 -0.11
CA THR A 291 -16.72 -26.50 0.37
C THR A 291 -15.23 -26.75 0.15
N ALA A 292 -14.66 -26.35 -0.99
CA ALA A 292 -13.23 -26.46 -1.25
C ALA A 292 -12.41 -25.62 -0.25
N VAL A 293 -12.85 -24.39 0.05
CA VAL A 293 -12.25 -23.52 1.06
C VAL A 293 -12.34 -24.14 2.45
N ALA A 294 -13.52 -24.63 2.87
CA ALA A 294 -13.69 -25.28 4.16
C ALA A 294 -12.79 -26.53 4.31
N VAL A 295 -12.66 -27.34 3.24
CA VAL A 295 -11.76 -28.50 3.21
C VAL A 295 -10.30 -28.10 3.27
N ALA A 296 -9.90 -26.99 2.65
CA ALA A 296 -8.53 -26.48 2.71
C ALA A 296 -8.16 -25.98 4.12
N ASP A 297 -9.09 -25.29 4.79
CA ASP A 297 -8.85 -24.63 6.07
C ASP A 297 -9.01 -25.58 7.27
N HIS A 298 -9.90 -26.57 7.18
CA HIS A 298 -10.25 -27.46 8.29
C HIS A 298 -9.96 -28.94 8.03
N GLY A 299 -9.50 -29.30 6.83
CA GLY A 299 -9.35 -30.69 6.42
C GLY A 299 -10.66 -31.29 5.87
N LEU A 300 -10.55 -32.48 5.27
CA LEU A 300 -11.64 -33.07 4.48
C LEU A 300 -12.91 -33.33 5.30
N GLU A 301 -12.78 -33.96 6.46
CA GLU A 301 -13.92 -34.38 7.27
C GLU A 301 -14.64 -33.18 7.91
N ASP A 302 -13.92 -32.36 8.67
CA ASP A 302 -14.48 -31.17 9.30
C ASP A 302 -14.98 -30.14 8.28
N GLY A 303 -14.27 -29.98 7.15
CA GLY A 303 -14.70 -29.12 6.05
C GLY A 303 -16.04 -29.56 5.46
N LEU A 304 -16.19 -30.86 5.14
CA LEU A 304 -17.44 -31.40 4.62
C LEU A 304 -18.59 -31.33 5.63
N ALA A 305 -18.32 -31.59 6.92
CA ALA A 305 -19.31 -31.46 7.97
C ALA A 305 -19.86 -30.02 8.07
N ARG A 306 -18.96 -29.02 7.99
CA ARG A 306 -19.33 -27.59 7.97
C ARG A 306 -20.12 -27.21 6.72
N SER A 307 -19.85 -27.83 5.58
CA SER A 307 -20.51 -27.53 4.31
C SER A 307 -21.75 -28.39 4.03
N ALA A 308 -22.13 -29.33 4.90
CA ALA A 308 -23.22 -30.27 4.64
C ALA A 308 -24.59 -29.60 4.43
N ALA A 309 -24.91 -28.54 5.17
CA ALA A 309 -26.14 -27.78 5.00
C ALA A 309 -26.15 -27.02 3.65
N LEU A 310 -25.02 -26.44 3.28
CA LEU A 310 -24.81 -25.72 2.02
C LEU A 310 -24.93 -26.66 0.80
N ILE A 311 -24.27 -27.81 0.83
CA ILE A 311 -24.36 -28.83 -0.24
C ILE A 311 -25.81 -29.33 -0.41
N ARG A 312 -26.52 -29.56 0.71
CA ARG A 312 -27.93 -29.98 0.68
C ARG A 312 -28.84 -28.89 0.09
N ALA A 313 -28.62 -27.62 0.46
CA ALA A 313 -29.38 -26.51 -0.10
C ALA A 313 -29.14 -26.40 -1.62
N ALA A 314 -27.89 -26.46 -2.07
CA ALA A 314 -27.55 -26.45 -3.50
C ALA A 314 -28.21 -27.61 -4.28
N ASP A 315 -28.27 -28.81 -3.70
CA ASP A 315 -28.97 -29.95 -4.33
C ASP A 315 -30.50 -29.74 -4.37
N ALA A 316 -31.08 -29.20 -3.30
CA ALA A 316 -32.52 -28.95 -3.20
C ALA A 316 -33.04 -27.92 -4.21
N GLU A 317 -32.21 -26.95 -4.61
CA GLU A 317 -32.53 -25.95 -5.66
C GLU A 317 -32.67 -26.55 -7.06
N THR A 318 -32.45 -27.87 -7.21
CA THR A 318 -32.56 -28.56 -8.48
C THR A 318 -33.77 -29.48 -8.53
N GLY A 319 -34.82 -29.02 -9.21
CA GLY A 319 -35.95 -29.88 -9.58
C GLY A 319 -35.53 -31.11 -10.41
N ARG A 320 -36.49 -31.97 -10.77
CA ARG A 320 -36.29 -33.25 -11.50
C ARG A 320 -35.66 -33.14 -12.90
N VAL A 321 -35.34 -31.94 -13.38
CA VAL A 321 -34.69 -31.77 -14.67
C VAL A 321 -33.20 -32.10 -14.49
N VAL A 322 -32.61 -32.76 -15.48
CA VAL A 322 -31.16 -32.91 -15.68
C VAL A 322 -30.52 -34.17 -15.04
N THR A 323 -30.86 -35.35 -15.58
CA THR A 323 -30.01 -36.58 -15.52
C THR A 323 -29.24 -36.84 -16.82
N GLN A 324 -29.46 -36.05 -17.88
CA GLN A 324 -28.83 -36.24 -19.20
C GLN A 324 -27.39 -35.69 -19.34
N PRO A 325 -27.01 -34.52 -18.78
CA PRO A 325 -25.67 -33.92 -18.95
C PRO A 325 -24.51 -34.59 -18.23
N THR A 326 -24.78 -35.63 -17.43
CA THR A 326 -23.75 -36.40 -16.71
C THR A 326 -23.19 -37.57 -17.52
N ARG A 327 -23.76 -37.86 -18.70
CA ARG A 327 -23.26 -38.92 -19.58
C ARG A 327 -21.96 -38.49 -20.26
N ARG A 328 -21.03 -39.44 -20.40
CA ARG A 328 -19.81 -39.23 -21.20
C ARG A 328 -20.19 -39.04 -22.66
N VAL A 329 -19.62 -38.01 -23.27
CA VAL A 329 -19.77 -37.70 -24.69
C VAL A 329 -18.49 -38.17 -25.41
N PRO A 330 -18.59 -39.06 -26.41
CA PRO A 330 -17.43 -39.48 -27.19
C PRO A 330 -16.68 -38.27 -27.77
N GLY A 331 -15.35 -38.25 -27.64
CA GLY A 331 -14.51 -37.14 -28.12
C GLY A 331 -14.34 -35.97 -27.14
N LEU A 332 -14.99 -35.98 -25.96
CA LEU A 332 -14.82 -34.97 -24.91
C LEU A 332 -14.22 -35.57 -23.62
N THR A 333 -13.80 -34.71 -22.68
CA THR A 333 -13.00 -35.05 -21.48
C THR A 333 -13.75 -35.80 -20.38
N GLY A 334 -15.05 -36.04 -20.55
CA GLY A 334 -15.88 -36.74 -19.57
C GLY A 334 -16.25 -35.92 -18.33
N LEU A 335 -15.88 -34.64 -18.27
CA LEU A 335 -16.35 -33.68 -17.27
C LEU A 335 -17.87 -33.44 -17.46
N PRO A 336 -18.63 -33.17 -16.37
CA PRO A 336 -20.04 -32.80 -16.51
C PRO A 336 -20.15 -31.38 -17.07
N ALA A 337 -21.22 -31.10 -17.83
CA ALA A 337 -21.49 -29.76 -18.35
C ALA A 337 -21.92 -28.75 -17.27
N HIS A 338 -22.45 -29.27 -16.15
CA HIS A 338 -23.00 -28.48 -15.06
C HIS A 338 -22.39 -28.90 -13.72
N PRO A 339 -22.03 -27.93 -12.85
CA PRO A 339 -21.46 -28.17 -11.52
C PRO A 339 -22.40 -28.95 -10.59
N ILE A 340 -23.72 -28.87 -10.77
CA ILE A 340 -24.70 -29.59 -9.93
C ILE A 340 -24.46 -31.10 -9.89
N ALA A 341 -23.92 -31.69 -10.96
CA ALA A 341 -23.58 -33.10 -10.99
C ALA A 341 -22.62 -33.48 -9.85
N TYR A 342 -21.63 -32.63 -9.57
CA TYR A 342 -20.67 -32.84 -8.50
C TYR A 342 -21.26 -32.55 -7.13
N VAL A 343 -22.13 -31.54 -6.99
CA VAL A 343 -22.87 -31.29 -5.73
C VAL A 343 -23.72 -32.51 -5.35
N ARG A 344 -24.48 -33.07 -6.31
CA ARG A 344 -25.28 -34.30 -6.10
C ARG A 344 -24.44 -35.50 -5.71
N ASP A 345 -23.32 -35.70 -6.40
CA ASP A 345 -22.40 -36.78 -6.09
C ASP A 345 -21.82 -36.66 -4.67
N ILE A 346 -21.48 -35.43 -4.24
CA ILE A 346 -20.99 -35.16 -2.89
C ILE A 346 -22.12 -35.35 -1.87
N HIS A 347 -23.31 -34.79 -2.10
CA HIS A 347 -24.45 -34.91 -1.21
C HIS A 347 -24.83 -36.37 -0.97
N ARG A 348 -24.94 -37.17 -2.04
CA ARG A 348 -25.22 -38.61 -1.95
C ARG A 348 -24.14 -39.32 -1.13
N ARG A 349 -22.87 -39.02 -1.39
CA ARG A 349 -21.77 -39.67 -0.68
C ARG A 349 -21.76 -39.33 0.82
N LEU A 350 -22.21 -38.13 1.20
CA LEU A 350 -22.37 -37.73 2.60
C LEU A 350 -23.55 -38.41 3.30
N THR A 351 -24.61 -38.78 2.56
CA THR A 351 -25.80 -39.42 3.14
C THR A 351 -25.73 -40.95 3.15
N ASP A 352 -24.89 -41.56 2.31
CA ASP A 352 -24.73 -43.02 2.18
C ASP A 352 -24.08 -43.72 3.39
N GLY A 353 -23.69 -42.97 4.44
CA GLY A 353 -23.13 -43.52 5.68
C GLY A 353 -21.77 -44.23 5.52
N THR A 354 -21.09 -44.04 4.38
CA THR A 354 -19.81 -44.70 4.08
C THR A 354 -18.66 -44.10 4.89
N PRO A 355 -17.70 -44.91 5.37
CA PRO A 355 -16.52 -44.42 6.10
C PRO A 355 -15.73 -43.38 5.30
N HIS A 356 -15.25 -42.34 5.98
CA HIS A 356 -14.40 -41.27 5.41
C HIS A 356 -12.94 -41.74 5.25
N ASP A 357 -12.73 -42.80 4.46
CA ASP A 357 -11.42 -43.38 4.18
C ASP A 357 -10.68 -42.70 3.01
N ALA A 358 -9.51 -43.23 2.63
CA ALA A 358 -8.74 -42.72 1.50
C ALA A 358 -9.49 -42.79 0.16
N LYS A 359 -10.40 -43.77 -0.01
CA LYS A 359 -11.23 -43.92 -1.21
C LYS A 359 -12.32 -42.84 -1.26
N PHE A 360 -12.90 -42.49 -0.12
CA PHE A 360 -13.78 -41.34 0.03
C PHE A 360 -13.05 -40.04 -0.34
N ALA A 361 -11.85 -39.82 0.19
CA ALA A 361 -11.03 -38.65 -0.15
C ALA A 361 -10.69 -38.59 -1.66
N GLY A 362 -10.32 -39.73 -2.26
CA GLY A 362 -10.07 -39.86 -3.70
C GLY A 362 -11.30 -39.64 -4.58
N TYR A 363 -12.51 -39.78 -4.03
CA TYR A 363 -13.76 -39.50 -4.73
C TYR A 363 -14.16 -38.02 -4.64
N ILE A 364 -14.01 -37.39 -3.47
CA ILE A 364 -14.46 -36.02 -3.22
C ILE A 364 -13.48 -34.98 -3.80
N ARG A 365 -12.17 -35.14 -3.58
CA ARG A 365 -11.18 -34.13 -3.99
C ARG A 365 -11.22 -33.79 -5.48
N PRO A 366 -11.32 -34.75 -6.43
CA PRO A 366 -11.42 -34.41 -7.85
C PRO A 366 -12.65 -33.59 -8.23
N ARG A 367 -13.75 -33.72 -7.47
CA ARG A 367 -15.00 -32.97 -7.72
C ARG A 367 -14.91 -31.53 -7.24
N LEU A 368 -14.23 -31.31 -6.10
CA LEU A 368 -13.93 -29.97 -5.60
C LEU A 368 -12.85 -29.27 -6.43
N ALA A 369 -11.94 -30.02 -7.05
CA ALA A 369 -10.82 -29.48 -7.81
C ALA A 369 -11.21 -28.72 -9.09
N CYS A 370 -12.45 -28.86 -9.56
CA CYS A 370 -12.99 -28.14 -10.72
C CYS A 370 -13.83 -26.91 -10.32
N ALA A 371 -13.99 -26.62 -9.03
CA ALA A 371 -14.88 -25.55 -8.56
C ALA A 371 -14.49 -24.18 -9.14
N ARG A 372 -13.19 -23.86 -9.16
CA ARG A 372 -12.66 -22.66 -9.79
C ARG A 372 -13.04 -22.56 -11.27
N ASP A 373 -12.80 -23.62 -12.02
CA ASP A 373 -13.00 -23.59 -13.48
C ASP A 373 -14.48 -23.52 -13.85
N PHE A 374 -15.38 -24.13 -13.06
CA PHE A 374 -16.81 -23.90 -13.16
C PHE A 374 -17.18 -22.45 -12.85
N ALA A 375 -16.58 -21.84 -11.84
CA ALA A 375 -16.88 -20.45 -11.45
C ALA A 375 -16.54 -19.48 -12.57
N LEU A 376 -15.36 -19.61 -13.17
CA LEU A 376 -14.94 -18.78 -14.30
C LEU A 376 -15.90 -18.91 -15.49
N LEU A 377 -16.33 -20.13 -15.82
CA LEU A 377 -17.28 -20.36 -16.90
C LEU A 377 -18.68 -19.80 -16.59
N VAL A 378 -19.17 -19.96 -15.35
CA VAL A 378 -20.48 -19.44 -14.93
C VAL A 378 -20.47 -17.92 -14.90
N ILE A 379 -19.38 -17.29 -14.46
CA ILE A 379 -19.20 -15.83 -14.51
C ILE A 379 -19.23 -15.34 -15.96
N GLU A 380 -18.52 -16.01 -16.89
CA GLU A 380 -18.55 -15.71 -18.33
C GLU A 380 -19.98 -15.86 -18.90
N THR A 381 -20.70 -16.93 -18.55
CA THR A 381 -22.08 -17.15 -19.04
C THR A 381 -23.06 -16.14 -18.45
N ALA A 382 -22.93 -15.82 -17.16
CA ALA A 382 -23.71 -14.75 -16.52
C ALA A 382 -23.40 -13.42 -17.22
N ALA A 383 -22.14 -13.15 -17.54
CA ALA A 383 -21.75 -11.93 -18.21
C ALA A 383 -22.43 -11.76 -19.56
N GLU A 384 -22.33 -12.76 -20.43
CA GLU A 384 -22.93 -12.74 -21.76
C GLU A 384 -24.46 -12.56 -21.67
N LEU A 385 -25.13 -13.37 -20.83
CA LEU A 385 -26.59 -13.31 -20.70
C LEU A 385 -27.09 -12.02 -20.05
N LEU A 386 -26.32 -11.43 -19.13
CA LEU A 386 -26.68 -10.21 -18.42
C LEU A 386 -26.24 -8.94 -19.17
N TYR A 387 -25.42 -9.02 -20.21
CA TYR A 387 -25.08 -7.89 -21.09
C TYR A 387 -25.94 -7.86 -22.35
N ASP A 388 -26.12 -9.00 -23.01
CA ASP A 388 -26.80 -9.12 -24.30
C ASP A 388 -28.27 -9.58 -24.14
N TYR A 389 -29.02 -8.95 -23.22
CA TYR A 389 -30.41 -9.33 -22.94
C TYR A 389 -31.40 -9.16 -24.11
N THR A 390 -30.98 -8.62 -25.26
CA THR A 390 -31.87 -8.34 -26.39
C THR A 390 -32.60 -9.58 -26.91
N ASP A 391 -32.06 -10.78 -26.65
CA ASP A 391 -32.61 -12.04 -27.13
C ASP A 391 -33.59 -12.70 -26.13
N VAL A 392 -33.60 -12.27 -24.86
CA VAL A 392 -34.48 -12.84 -23.82
C VAL A 392 -35.79 -12.04 -23.73
N PRO A 393 -36.96 -12.69 -23.90
CA PRO A 393 -38.23 -11.98 -23.78
C PRO A 393 -38.44 -11.36 -22.39
N GLU A 394 -38.83 -10.08 -22.35
CA GLU A 394 -39.04 -9.28 -21.11
C GLU A 394 -39.83 -10.03 -20.04
N ARG A 395 -40.95 -10.64 -20.44
CA ARG A 395 -41.86 -11.37 -19.54
C ARG A 395 -41.19 -12.57 -18.87
N VAL A 396 -40.27 -13.24 -19.55
CA VAL A 396 -39.53 -14.38 -19.00
C VAL A 396 -38.49 -13.87 -18.02
N ARG A 397 -37.75 -12.83 -18.39
CA ARG A 397 -36.74 -12.18 -17.55
C ARG A 397 -37.33 -11.68 -16.23
N GLN A 398 -38.44 -10.94 -16.27
CA GLN A 398 -39.12 -10.42 -15.08
C GLN A 398 -39.73 -11.51 -14.19
N ARG A 399 -40.15 -12.65 -14.78
CA ARG A 399 -40.63 -13.79 -14.00
C ARG A 399 -39.46 -14.47 -13.29
N TRP A 400 -38.37 -14.74 -14.00
CA TRP A 400 -37.17 -15.31 -13.43
C TRP A 400 -36.58 -14.42 -12.33
N ALA A 401 -36.53 -13.10 -12.55
CA ALA A 401 -36.03 -12.13 -11.59
C ALA A 401 -36.79 -12.13 -10.25
N ARG A 402 -38.06 -12.58 -10.24
CA ARG A 402 -38.91 -12.73 -9.05
C ARG A 402 -38.84 -14.11 -8.39
N SER A 403 -37.95 -14.99 -8.84
CA SER A 403 -37.77 -16.30 -8.20
C SER A 403 -37.24 -16.12 -6.78
N ASP A 404 -37.83 -16.84 -5.82
CA ASP A 404 -37.39 -16.81 -4.43
C ASP A 404 -36.10 -17.61 -4.21
N LEU A 405 -35.30 -17.18 -3.22
CA LEU A 405 -34.04 -17.83 -2.82
C LEU A 405 -34.06 -18.27 -1.35
N ARG A 406 -35.24 -18.36 -0.73
CA ARG A 406 -35.37 -18.63 0.71
C ARG A 406 -34.77 -19.99 1.10
N ASN A 407 -34.98 -21.01 0.27
CA ASN A 407 -34.44 -22.36 0.51
C ASN A 407 -32.91 -22.39 0.44
N TRP A 408 -32.33 -21.76 -0.58
CA TRP A 408 -30.88 -21.52 -0.67
C TRP A 408 -30.34 -20.83 0.59
N ARG A 409 -30.96 -19.71 1.00
CA ARG A 409 -30.51 -18.92 2.15
C ARG A 409 -30.56 -19.67 3.47
N ALA A 410 -31.49 -20.61 3.63
CA ALA A 410 -31.55 -21.46 4.83
C ALA A 410 -30.28 -22.31 5.04
N GLY A 411 -29.60 -22.73 3.96
CA GLY A 411 -28.36 -23.52 4.05
C GLY A 411 -27.08 -22.73 3.79
N ALA A 412 -27.13 -21.68 2.96
CA ALA A 412 -25.97 -20.91 2.55
C ALA A 412 -25.70 -19.66 3.41
N GLY A 413 -26.73 -19.13 4.08
CA GLY A 413 -26.66 -17.85 4.79
C GLY A 413 -26.30 -16.67 3.88
N TYR A 414 -25.85 -15.58 4.50
CA TYR A 414 -25.34 -14.39 3.82
C TYR A 414 -23.84 -14.24 4.11
N GLY A 415 -23.01 -14.20 3.07
CA GLY A 415 -21.57 -13.96 3.22
C GLY A 415 -21.24 -12.48 3.41
N ARG A 416 -21.89 -11.60 2.62
CA ARG A 416 -21.73 -10.14 2.74
C ARG A 416 -22.66 -9.54 3.80
N PRO A 417 -22.19 -8.56 4.59
CA PRO A 417 -23.08 -7.80 5.46
C PRO A 417 -24.06 -6.96 4.62
N PRO A 418 -25.29 -6.67 5.12
CA PRO A 418 -26.30 -5.92 4.38
C PRO A 418 -25.84 -4.57 3.82
N ALA A 419 -24.97 -3.85 4.52
CA ALA A 419 -24.40 -2.58 4.07
C ALA A 419 -23.51 -2.69 2.82
N ALA A 420 -23.09 -3.90 2.44
CA ALA A 420 -22.26 -4.16 1.26
C ALA A 420 -23.10 -4.64 0.04
N TRP A 421 -24.43 -4.62 0.12
CA TRP A 421 -25.34 -5.06 -0.94
C TRP A 421 -25.67 -3.96 -1.96
N ASP A 422 -25.36 -2.69 -1.64
CA ASP A 422 -25.73 -1.52 -2.44
C ASP A 422 -24.99 -1.40 -3.79
N GLY A 423 -23.83 -2.06 -3.95
CA GLY A 423 -23.04 -2.06 -5.19
C GLY A 423 -23.67 -2.79 -6.38
N ILE A 424 -24.82 -3.42 -6.19
CA ILE A 424 -25.52 -4.25 -7.18
C ILE A 424 -26.68 -3.48 -7.85
N ALA A 425 -27.14 -2.38 -7.24
CA ALA A 425 -28.39 -1.68 -7.56
C ALA A 425 -28.53 -1.11 -9.00
N PRO A 426 -27.48 -0.60 -9.69
CA PRO A 426 -27.63 -0.10 -11.05
C PRO A 426 -28.04 -1.19 -12.07
N TRP A 427 -27.70 -2.45 -11.77
CA TRP A 427 -27.85 -3.61 -12.67
C TRP A 427 -29.18 -4.35 -12.51
N THR A 428 -29.79 -4.20 -11.34
CA THR A 428 -31.06 -4.86 -11.03
C THR A 428 -32.25 -4.11 -11.61
N VAL A 429 -32.10 -2.82 -11.97
CA VAL A 429 -33.19 -2.00 -12.51
C VAL A 429 -33.81 -2.60 -13.79
N PRO A 430 -33.04 -3.02 -14.83
CA PRO A 430 -33.64 -3.68 -16.00
C PRO A 430 -34.26 -5.06 -15.71
N LEU A 431 -33.80 -5.73 -14.66
CA LEU A 431 -34.28 -7.07 -14.26
C LEU A 431 -35.57 -7.01 -13.43
N LEU A 432 -35.62 -6.05 -12.53
CA LEU A 432 -36.68 -5.87 -11.54
C LEU A 432 -37.76 -4.88 -12.00
N GLY A 433 -37.50 -4.10 -13.06
CA GLY A 433 -38.43 -3.13 -13.59
C GLY A 433 -38.72 -2.00 -12.60
N SER A 434 -39.93 -2.00 -12.02
CA SER A 434 -40.39 -0.98 -11.07
C SER A 434 -40.17 -1.33 -9.59
N GLU A 435 -39.64 -2.52 -9.28
CA GLU A 435 -39.38 -2.88 -7.88
C GLU A 435 -38.26 -2.01 -7.30
N GLU A 436 -38.35 -1.70 -6.00
CA GLU A 436 -37.27 -0.99 -5.32
C GLU A 436 -36.03 -1.88 -5.14
N PRO A 437 -34.81 -1.28 -5.07
CA PRO A 437 -33.60 -2.02 -4.74
C PRO A 437 -33.72 -2.82 -3.44
N LEU A 438 -33.03 -3.96 -3.36
CA LEU A 438 -33.09 -4.86 -2.23
C LEU A 438 -32.88 -4.15 -0.88
N SER A 439 -31.91 -3.22 -0.79
CA SER A 439 -31.64 -2.48 0.46
C SER A 439 -32.84 -1.70 0.99
N ARG A 440 -33.71 -1.18 0.12
CA ARG A 440 -34.96 -0.52 0.54
C ARG A 440 -36.05 -1.50 0.92
N ARG A 441 -36.20 -2.59 0.17
CA ARG A 441 -37.18 -3.64 0.49
C ARG A 441 -36.87 -4.32 1.84
N LEU A 442 -35.59 -4.41 2.20
CA LEU A 442 -35.13 -4.89 3.51
C LEU A 442 -35.36 -3.90 4.65
N ALA A 443 -35.25 -2.59 4.41
CA ALA A 443 -35.59 -1.60 5.44
C ALA A 443 -37.06 -1.72 5.90
N ALA A 444 -37.93 -2.25 5.03
CA ALA A 444 -39.34 -2.50 5.31
C ALA A 444 -39.65 -3.90 5.90
N SER A 445 -38.67 -4.80 6.02
CA SER A 445 -38.87 -6.19 6.46
C SER A 445 -37.66 -6.76 7.22
N ALA A 446 -37.90 -7.35 8.39
CA ALA A 446 -36.85 -8.01 9.16
C ALA A 446 -36.41 -9.38 8.60
N ASP A 447 -37.16 -9.97 7.64
CA ASP A 447 -36.83 -11.25 7.00
C ASP A 447 -36.15 -11.01 5.65
N ALA A 448 -34.81 -10.99 5.63
CA ALA A 448 -34.06 -10.76 4.41
C ALA A 448 -34.28 -11.87 3.36
N ALA A 449 -34.38 -13.13 3.79
CA ALA A 449 -34.56 -14.28 2.91
C ALA A 449 -35.96 -14.32 2.27
N GLY A 450 -36.95 -13.70 2.90
CA GLY A 450 -38.30 -13.54 2.35
C GLY A 450 -38.45 -12.41 1.33
N VAL A 451 -37.47 -11.51 1.25
CA VAL A 451 -37.51 -10.33 0.39
C VAL A 451 -36.59 -10.48 -0.81
N GLU A 452 -35.44 -11.12 -0.63
CA GLU A 452 -34.48 -11.35 -1.70
C GLU A 452 -35.10 -12.16 -2.86
N MET A 453 -34.83 -11.70 -4.08
CA MET A 453 -35.20 -12.36 -5.32
C MET A 453 -33.97 -12.60 -6.19
N ALA A 454 -34.05 -13.52 -7.15
CA ALA A 454 -32.95 -13.80 -8.07
C ALA A 454 -32.47 -12.56 -8.85
N GLY A 455 -33.37 -11.63 -9.17
CA GLY A 455 -33.05 -10.38 -9.87
C GLY A 455 -32.24 -9.39 -9.05
N ASP A 456 -32.06 -9.62 -7.74
CA ASP A 456 -31.18 -8.81 -6.89
C ASP A 456 -29.70 -9.14 -7.07
N LEU A 457 -29.38 -10.25 -7.78
CA LEU A 457 -28.02 -10.69 -8.10
C LEU A 457 -27.09 -10.90 -6.88
N LEU A 458 -27.61 -11.01 -5.66
CA LEU A 458 -26.81 -11.38 -4.49
C LEU A 458 -26.16 -12.76 -4.63
N TRP A 459 -26.85 -13.70 -5.29
CA TRP A 459 -26.29 -15.02 -5.61
C TRP A 459 -25.03 -14.92 -6.49
N TYR A 460 -24.93 -13.90 -7.34
CA TYR A 460 -23.77 -13.65 -8.20
C TYR A 460 -22.62 -13.06 -7.39
N ALA A 461 -22.91 -12.12 -6.49
CA ALA A 461 -21.92 -11.61 -5.54
C ALA A 461 -21.38 -12.74 -4.64
N ASP A 462 -22.24 -13.63 -4.14
CA ASP A 462 -21.82 -14.80 -3.36
C ASP A 462 -20.87 -15.74 -4.13
N LEU A 463 -21.11 -15.93 -5.44
CA LEU A 463 -20.27 -16.75 -6.31
C LEU A 463 -18.86 -16.15 -6.43
N ILE A 464 -18.77 -14.86 -6.72
CA ILE A 464 -17.48 -14.19 -6.91
C ILE A 464 -16.75 -14.05 -5.58
N ASP A 465 -17.47 -13.82 -4.47
CA ASP A 465 -16.86 -13.84 -3.13
C ASP A 465 -16.30 -15.20 -2.77
N ALA A 466 -17.05 -16.28 -3.04
CA ALA A 466 -16.54 -17.63 -2.82
C ALA A 466 -15.30 -17.92 -3.68
N LEU A 467 -15.23 -17.33 -4.87
CA LEU A 467 -14.03 -17.39 -5.70
C LEU A 467 -12.91 -16.54 -5.10
N ALA A 468 -13.19 -15.34 -4.60
CA ALA A 468 -12.20 -14.47 -3.96
C ALA A 468 -11.62 -15.08 -2.68
N GLU A 469 -12.47 -15.72 -1.86
CA GLU A 469 -12.07 -16.50 -0.68
C GLU A 469 -11.10 -17.61 -1.04
N LEU A 470 -11.33 -18.32 -2.14
CA LEU A 470 -10.40 -19.34 -2.64
C LEU A 470 -9.03 -18.73 -2.99
N TYR A 471 -8.99 -17.51 -3.51
CA TYR A 471 -7.78 -16.74 -3.79
C TYR A 471 -7.19 -16.03 -2.55
N GLY A 472 -7.78 -16.21 -1.38
CA GLY A 472 -7.27 -15.69 -0.11
C GLY A 472 -7.75 -14.28 0.24
N HIS A 473 -8.73 -13.73 -0.50
CA HIS A 473 -9.36 -12.45 -0.20
C HIS A 473 -10.60 -12.64 0.66
N ASP A 474 -10.97 -11.66 1.47
CA ASP A 474 -12.19 -11.74 2.30
C ASP A 474 -13.48 -11.65 1.46
N ALA A 475 -13.45 -10.89 0.36
CA ALA A 475 -14.54 -10.72 -0.59
C ALA A 475 -14.00 -10.15 -1.90
N ALA A 476 -14.77 -10.30 -2.97
CA ALA A 476 -14.45 -9.72 -4.27
C ALA A 476 -14.63 -8.18 -4.24
N ARG A 477 -13.74 -7.46 -4.94
CA ARG A 477 -13.72 -5.98 -4.92
C ARG A 477 -14.38 -5.40 -6.16
N VAL A 478 -15.12 -4.31 -6.00
CA VAL A 478 -15.71 -3.58 -7.14
C VAL A 478 -14.59 -2.99 -7.99
N THR A 479 -14.61 -3.20 -9.31
CA THR A 479 -13.68 -2.53 -10.24
C THR A 479 -14.21 -1.15 -10.62
N PRO A 480 -13.60 -0.03 -10.16
CA PRO A 480 -14.11 1.31 -10.43
C PRO A 480 -14.10 1.65 -11.92
N GLY A 481 -15.07 2.45 -12.38
CA GLY A 481 -15.04 3.09 -13.70
C GLY A 481 -15.41 2.21 -14.92
N THR A 482 -15.69 0.92 -14.71
CA THR A 482 -16.09 0.02 -15.82
C THR A 482 -17.58 0.09 -16.15
N GLY A 483 -18.39 0.67 -15.25
CA GLY A 483 -19.84 0.68 -15.39
C GLY A 483 -20.36 -0.73 -15.65
N ALA A 484 -19.88 -1.71 -14.90
CA ALA A 484 -20.18 -3.12 -15.05
C ALA A 484 -20.25 -3.80 -13.67
N PRO A 485 -21.02 -4.88 -13.46
CA PRO A 485 -21.05 -5.62 -12.20
C PRO A 485 -19.82 -6.54 -12.04
N TRP A 486 -18.65 -6.14 -12.56
CA TRP A 486 -17.43 -6.93 -12.42
C TRP A 486 -16.83 -6.65 -11.05
N PHE A 487 -17.04 -7.61 -10.16
CA PHE A 487 -16.19 -7.76 -9.01
C PHE A 487 -14.94 -8.50 -9.43
N ASP A 488 -13.79 -7.92 -9.12
CA ASP A 488 -12.51 -8.60 -9.23
C ASP A 488 -12.37 -9.59 -8.06
N HIS A 489 -12.23 -10.87 -8.40
CA HIS A 489 -12.07 -11.96 -7.43
C HIS A 489 -10.62 -12.16 -7.02
N ASP A 490 -9.64 -11.71 -7.81
CA ASP A 490 -8.22 -11.77 -7.45
C ASP A 490 -7.55 -10.43 -7.79
N PRO A 491 -8.00 -9.33 -7.15
CA PRO A 491 -7.44 -8.03 -7.43
C PRO A 491 -5.95 -8.04 -7.11
N PRO A 492 -5.09 -7.49 -8.00
CA PRO A 492 -3.69 -7.34 -7.67
C PRO A 492 -3.58 -6.53 -6.37
N PRO A 493 -2.57 -6.82 -5.52
CA PRO A 493 -2.29 -5.95 -4.38
C PRO A 493 -2.13 -4.52 -4.91
N PRO A 494 -2.68 -3.51 -4.20
CA PRO A 494 -2.54 -2.14 -4.66
C PRO A 494 -1.06 -1.78 -4.77
N ASP A 495 -0.64 -1.34 -5.96
CA ASP A 495 0.68 -0.75 -6.18
C ASP A 495 0.70 0.62 -5.48
N GLU A 496 0.93 0.62 -4.17
CA GLU A 496 1.21 1.83 -3.39
C GLU A 496 2.73 1.99 -3.30
N PRO A 497 3.35 2.84 -4.14
CA PRO A 497 4.79 3.05 -4.10
C PRO A 497 5.18 3.50 -2.70
N LEU A 498 6.26 2.93 -2.15
CA LEU A 498 6.82 3.21 -0.82
C LEU A 498 6.13 2.57 0.39
N THR A 499 5.01 1.86 0.23
CA THR A 499 4.42 1.16 1.37
C THR A 499 5.37 0.03 1.82
N PRO A 500 5.87 0.02 3.07
CA PRO A 500 6.86 -0.95 3.49
C PRO A 500 6.32 -2.39 3.44
N ARG A 501 7.05 -3.26 2.74
CA ARG A 501 6.67 -4.66 2.49
C ARG A 501 6.76 -5.53 3.74
N LEU A 502 5.76 -6.39 3.96
CA LEU A 502 5.70 -7.31 5.11
C LEU A 502 6.23 -8.73 4.80
N ASP A 503 6.83 -8.95 3.62
CA ASP A 503 7.43 -10.24 3.25
C ASP A 503 8.55 -10.65 4.22
N SER A 504 9.25 -9.69 4.83
CA SER A 504 10.16 -9.96 5.94
C SER A 504 10.29 -8.75 6.86
N VAL A 505 10.74 -8.99 8.09
CA VAL A 505 11.03 -7.92 9.06
C VAL A 505 12.05 -6.94 8.47
N THR A 506 13.05 -7.44 7.73
CA THR A 506 14.08 -6.60 7.13
C THR A 506 13.51 -5.66 6.09
N LEU A 507 12.65 -6.15 5.19
CA LEU A 507 12.00 -5.31 4.17
C LEU A 507 11.06 -4.28 4.77
N ALA A 508 10.28 -4.65 5.80
CA ALA A 508 9.38 -3.74 6.48
C ALA A 508 10.16 -2.59 7.15
N VAL A 509 11.24 -2.91 7.86
CA VAL A 509 12.06 -1.91 8.56
C VAL A 509 12.88 -1.08 7.57
N SER A 510 13.45 -1.68 6.51
CA SER A 510 14.20 -0.91 5.51
C SER A 510 13.28 0.05 4.75
N GLY A 511 12.07 -0.38 4.39
CA GLY A 511 11.06 0.49 3.79
C GLY A 511 10.66 1.64 4.72
N ALA A 512 10.40 1.36 6.01
CA ALA A 512 10.13 2.43 6.98
C ALA A 512 11.34 3.37 7.19
N ALA A 513 12.56 2.83 7.23
CA ALA A 513 13.78 3.63 7.33
C ALA A 513 13.96 4.54 6.12
N GLN A 514 13.63 4.04 4.92
CA GLN A 514 13.61 4.84 3.71
C GLN A 514 12.61 6.00 3.81
N LEU A 515 11.39 5.77 4.30
CA LEU A 515 10.44 6.86 4.54
C LEU A 515 11.00 7.93 5.48
N VAL A 516 11.70 7.51 6.55
CA VAL A 516 12.42 8.44 7.45
C VAL A 516 13.54 9.17 6.71
N ALA A 517 14.30 8.49 5.85
CA ALA A 517 15.39 9.08 5.07
C ALA A 517 14.88 10.13 4.07
N LEU A 518 13.67 9.93 3.53
CA LEU A 518 12.93 10.85 2.68
C LEU A 518 12.32 12.03 3.46
N GLY A 519 12.52 12.08 4.77
CA GLY A 519 12.06 13.17 5.65
C GLY A 519 10.73 12.89 6.36
N GLY A 520 10.17 11.69 6.23
CA GLY A 520 9.06 11.23 7.06
C GLY A 520 9.42 11.30 8.55
N THR A 521 8.48 11.77 9.37
CA THR A 521 8.70 11.85 10.83
C THR A 521 7.69 10.99 11.55
N PRO A 522 8.12 10.07 12.41
CA PRO A 522 7.19 9.15 13.07
C PRO A 522 6.32 9.90 14.08
N PRO A 523 5.00 9.65 14.12
CA PRO A 523 4.10 10.31 15.07
C PRO A 523 4.47 10.00 16.53
N LYS A 524 4.43 11.00 17.40
CA LYS A 524 4.85 10.86 18.82
C LYS A 524 4.03 9.86 19.65
N GLY A 525 2.81 9.53 19.22
CA GLY A 525 1.86 8.68 19.95
C GLY A 525 1.64 7.29 19.35
N VAL A 526 2.44 6.90 18.36
CA VAL A 526 2.23 5.65 17.62
C VAL A 526 2.50 4.41 18.46
N ARG A 527 1.66 3.38 18.28
CA ARG A 527 1.73 2.10 19.01
C ARG A 527 1.78 0.87 18.12
N THR A 528 1.32 0.99 16.88
CA THR A 528 1.32 -0.09 15.88
C THR A 528 2.29 0.25 14.76
N TRP A 529 2.89 -0.77 14.17
CA TRP A 529 3.76 -0.63 13.01
C TRP A 529 3.01 -0.02 11.82
N ARG A 530 1.74 -0.39 11.64
CA ARG A 530 0.89 0.18 10.58
C ARG A 530 0.66 1.68 10.79
N GLY A 531 0.34 2.10 12.02
CA GLY A 531 0.20 3.52 12.32
C GLY A 531 1.51 4.30 12.19
N LEU A 532 2.66 3.63 12.32
CA LEU A 532 3.98 4.22 12.12
C LEU A 532 4.22 4.46 10.63
N THR A 533 3.98 3.46 9.78
CA THR A 533 4.17 3.58 8.33
C THR A 533 3.17 4.55 7.71
N GLU A 534 1.89 4.50 8.09
CA GLU A 534 0.88 5.47 7.65
C GLU A 534 1.24 6.90 8.09
N GLY A 535 1.71 7.06 9.32
CA GLY A 535 2.16 8.36 9.84
C GLY A 535 3.42 8.89 9.14
N LEU A 536 4.33 7.99 8.75
CA LEU A 536 5.49 8.34 7.95
C LEU A 536 5.05 8.79 6.55
N LEU A 537 4.24 8.00 5.84
CA LEU A 537 3.72 8.27 4.49
C LEU A 537 2.92 9.58 4.40
N ALA A 538 2.18 9.93 5.46
CA ALA A 538 1.45 11.20 5.53
C ALA A 538 2.36 12.45 5.58
N GLY A 539 3.68 12.28 5.71
CA GLY A 539 4.65 13.37 5.74
C GLY A 539 4.87 14.00 4.37
N THR A 540 4.65 15.32 4.25
CA THR A 540 4.78 16.07 2.98
C THR A 540 6.18 16.03 2.36
N ALA A 541 7.22 15.77 3.15
CA ALA A 541 8.59 15.60 2.68
C ALA A 541 8.75 14.42 1.70
N ILE A 542 7.93 13.36 1.84
CA ILE A 542 7.98 12.20 0.95
C ILE A 542 7.41 12.55 -0.42
N ALA A 543 6.28 13.27 -0.48
CA ALA A 543 5.72 13.75 -1.74
C ALA A 543 6.69 14.70 -2.47
N GLU A 544 7.40 15.58 -1.75
CA GLU A 544 8.45 16.45 -2.32
C GLU A 544 9.71 15.68 -2.75
N ALA A 545 10.05 14.58 -2.07
CA ALA A 545 11.21 13.77 -2.43
C ALA A 545 11.00 13.06 -3.78
N LEU A 546 9.76 12.69 -4.10
CA LEU A 546 9.40 11.89 -5.29
C LEU A 546 9.24 12.67 -6.60
N THR A 547 9.14 14.01 -6.57
CA THR A 547 8.78 14.82 -7.75
C THR A 547 9.97 15.45 -8.50
N GLY A 548 11.21 15.11 -8.14
CA GLY A 548 12.42 15.69 -8.76
C GLY A 548 13.20 14.71 -9.64
N GLU A 549 13.48 15.11 -10.89
CA GLU A 549 14.41 14.40 -11.79
C GLU A 549 15.87 14.57 -11.34
N PHE A 550 16.70 13.55 -11.59
CA PHE A 550 18.13 13.60 -11.34
C PHE A 550 18.89 14.18 -12.52
N ALA A 551 19.96 14.92 -12.21
CA ALA A 551 20.84 15.49 -13.22
C ALA A 551 21.83 14.43 -13.75
N VAL A 552 21.33 13.48 -14.56
CA VAL A 552 22.12 12.39 -15.14
C VAL A 552 22.94 12.90 -16.34
N PRO A 553 24.28 12.73 -16.34
CA PRO A 553 25.11 13.13 -17.48
C PRO A 553 24.83 12.31 -18.73
N ALA A 554 24.83 12.97 -19.90
CA ALA A 554 24.49 12.37 -21.19
C ALA A 554 25.27 11.08 -21.53
N VAL A 555 26.54 10.99 -21.12
CA VAL A 555 27.37 9.78 -21.31
C VAL A 555 26.81 8.57 -20.56
N LEU A 556 26.27 8.76 -19.36
CA LEU A 556 25.66 7.68 -18.58
C LEU A 556 24.24 7.39 -19.06
N THR A 557 23.49 8.41 -19.48
CA THR A 557 22.18 8.24 -20.14
C THR A 557 22.28 7.41 -21.41
N ALA A 558 23.33 7.58 -22.21
CA ALA A 558 23.56 6.80 -23.43
C ALA A 558 23.89 5.32 -23.17
N LEU A 559 24.36 4.99 -21.95
CA LEU A 559 24.66 3.63 -21.53
C LEU A 559 23.46 2.94 -20.84
N ASP A 560 22.39 3.68 -20.55
CA ASP A 560 21.19 3.15 -19.91
C ASP A 560 20.54 2.04 -20.78
N GLY A 561 20.34 0.86 -20.17
CA GLY A 561 19.85 -0.35 -20.83
C GLY A 561 20.92 -1.23 -21.50
N THR A 562 22.19 -0.80 -21.55
CA THR A 562 23.27 -1.57 -22.20
C THR A 562 23.73 -2.76 -21.36
N ALA A 563 24.26 -3.79 -22.02
CA ALA A 563 24.85 -4.93 -21.34
C ALA A 563 26.25 -4.59 -20.80
N VAL A 564 26.52 -4.96 -19.55
CA VAL A 564 27.88 -4.88 -18.99
C VAL A 564 28.72 -6.00 -19.61
N PRO A 565 29.89 -5.70 -20.20
CA PRO A 565 30.67 -6.69 -20.92
C PRO A 565 31.06 -7.90 -20.06
N GLY A 566 30.75 -9.10 -20.56
CA GLY A 566 31.17 -10.36 -19.95
C GLY A 566 30.46 -10.74 -18.64
N THR A 567 29.35 -10.11 -18.27
CA THR A 567 28.63 -10.38 -17.01
C THR A 567 27.17 -10.82 -17.19
N GLY A 568 26.62 -10.71 -18.41
CA GLY A 568 25.21 -11.08 -18.69
C GLY A 568 24.17 -10.13 -18.08
N VAL A 569 24.59 -9.05 -17.40
CA VAL A 569 23.68 -8.11 -16.74
C VAL A 569 23.50 -6.83 -17.55
N ARG A 570 22.35 -6.17 -17.38
CA ARG A 570 22.04 -4.86 -17.99
C ARG A 570 22.19 -3.73 -17.00
N PHE A 571 22.87 -2.67 -17.41
CA PHE A 571 23.02 -1.43 -16.65
C PHE A 571 21.77 -0.57 -16.79
N ARG A 572 21.26 -0.02 -15.70
CA ARG A 572 20.21 1.01 -15.71
C ARG A 572 20.58 2.17 -14.82
N VAL A 573 20.20 3.37 -15.22
CA VAL A 573 20.41 4.59 -14.44
C VAL A 573 19.10 5.06 -13.80
N ALA A 574 19.13 5.42 -12.52
CA ALA A 574 18.00 6.04 -11.88
C ALA A 574 17.81 7.47 -12.42
N ARG A 575 16.60 7.79 -12.88
CA ARG A 575 16.26 9.12 -13.40
C ARG A 575 15.48 9.99 -12.41
N ASP A 576 14.88 9.36 -11.42
CA ASP A 576 14.07 10.01 -10.41
C ASP A 576 14.13 9.24 -9.08
N ALA A 577 13.59 9.87 -8.04
CA ALA A 577 13.53 9.30 -6.70
C ALA A 577 12.55 8.12 -6.60
N ARG A 578 11.57 8.00 -7.51
CA ARG A 578 10.64 6.86 -7.56
C ARG A 578 11.37 5.58 -7.96
N THR A 579 12.22 5.65 -8.97
CA THR A 579 13.05 4.53 -9.42
C THR A 579 13.95 4.03 -8.28
N LEU A 580 14.61 4.94 -7.57
CA LEU A 580 15.40 4.55 -6.40
C LEU A 580 14.56 3.98 -5.27
N ALA A 581 13.34 4.48 -5.11
CA ALA A 581 12.46 4.00 -4.08
C ALA A 581 12.07 2.54 -4.31
N GLU A 582 11.72 2.20 -5.55
CA GLU A 582 11.43 0.82 -5.98
C GLU A 582 12.67 -0.08 -5.82
N TRP A 583 13.87 0.43 -6.17
CA TRP A 583 15.11 -0.32 -5.98
C TRP A 583 15.43 -0.55 -4.51
N SER A 584 15.29 0.49 -3.68
CA SER A 584 15.51 0.47 -2.24
C SER A 584 14.56 -0.49 -1.53
N GLU A 585 13.29 -0.50 -1.92
CA GLU A 585 12.27 -1.40 -1.42
C GLU A 585 12.62 -2.87 -1.72
N TYR A 586 12.97 -3.18 -2.97
CA TYR A 586 13.37 -4.54 -3.35
C TYR A 586 14.71 -4.96 -2.72
N MET A 587 15.69 -4.05 -2.74
CA MET A 587 17.05 -4.31 -2.29
C MET A 587 17.16 -4.35 -0.76
N GLY A 588 16.23 -3.74 -0.03
CA GLY A 588 16.31 -3.60 1.42
C GLY A 588 17.55 -2.81 1.86
N ASN A 589 17.90 -1.73 1.14
CA ASN A 589 19.04 -0.86 1.46
C ASN A 589 18.68 0.64 1.33
N CYS A 590 19.54 1.54 1.83
CA CYS A 590 19.23 2.98 1.91
C CYS A 590 19.69 3.81 0.69
N ILE A 591 19.76 3.24 -0.54
CA ILE A 591 20.23 4.01 -1.71
C ILE A 591 19.33 5.20 -2.05
N ALA A 592 18.06 5.18 -1.61
CA ALA A 592 17.12 6.30 -1.74
C ALA A 592 17.23 7.33 -0.60
N GLY A 593 18.29 7.27 0.22
CA GLY A 593 18.50 8.21 1.32
C GLY A 593 18.75 9.64 0.86
N SER A 594 18.43 10.62 1.73
CA SER A 594 18.57 12.06 1.43
C SER A 594 19.96 12.48 0.94
N TYR A 595 21.03 11.80 1.38
CA TYR A 595 22.38 12.03 0.86
C TYR A 595 22.47 11.73 -0.65
N TYR A 596 22.15 10.51 -1.06
CA TYR A 596 22.21 10.08 -2.46
C TYR A 596 21.27 10.88 -3.35
N LEU A 597 20.06 11.18 -2.85
CA LEU A 597 19.11 12.03 -3.58
C LEU A 597 19.66 13.42 -3.86
N GLU A 598 20.28 14.07 -2.87
CA GLU A 598 20.85 15.40 -3.06
C GLU A 598 22.10 15.39 -3.94
N GLU A 599 22.97 14.37 -3.83
CA GLU A 599 24.13 14.21 -4.73
C GLU A 599 23.69 13.94 -6.18
N ALA A 600 22.67 13.09 -6.40
CA ALA A 600 22.13 12.78 -7.72
C ALA A 600 21.37 13.95 -8.35
N ARG A 601 20.53 14.66 -7.57
CA ARG A 601 19.87 15.90 -8.00
C ARG A 601 20.86 16.98 -8.40
N THR A 602 22.01 17.06 -7.70
CA THR A 602 23.06 18.03 -8.01
C THR A 602 24.04 17.57 -9.09
N GLY A 603 23.86 16.36 -9.65
CA GLY A 603 24.72 15.78 -10.69
C GLY A 603 26.13 15.44 -10.21
N ARG A 604 26.34 15.36 -8.88
CA ARG A 604 27.63 15.01 -8.27
C ARG A 604 27.84 13.50 -8.18
N SER A 605 26.74 12.75 -8.07
CA SER A 605 26.70 11.31 -8.21
C SER A 605 25.67 10.88 -9.25
N CYS A 606 25.81 9.67 -9.75
CA CYS A 606 24.84 8.99 -10.59
C CYS A 606 24.57 7.62 -9.97
N LEU A 607 23.29 7.27 -9.82
CA LEU A 607 22.88 6.05 -9.14
C LEU A 607 22.42 5.04 -10.18
N ALA A 608 22.93 3.82 -10.08
CA ALA A 608 22.73 2.79 -11.09
C ALA A 608 22.36 1.44 -10.49
N GLY A 609 21.67 0.62 -11.29
CA GLY A 609 21.27 -0.73 -10.98
C GLY A 609 21.73 -1.71 -12.06
N LEU A 610 22.13 -2.92 -11.66
CA LEU A 610 22.47 -4.00 -12.59
C LEU A 610 21.42 -5.09 -12.55
N TYR A 611 20.82 -5.38 -13.71
CA TYR A 611 19.69 -6.28 -13.85
C TYR A 611 20.11 -7.61 -14.50
N GLY A 612 19.67 -8.72 -13.92
CA GLY A 612 19.82 -10.07 -14.49
C GLY A 612 18.95 -10.29 -15.73
N GLU A 613 19.11 -11.47 -16.36
CA GLU A 613 18.33 -11.87 -17.54
C GLU A 613 16.82 -11.99 -17.26
N ASP A 614 16.47 -12.32 -16.01
CA ASP A 614 15.11 -12.41 -15.48
C ASP A 614 14.48 -11.04 -15.16
N GLY A 615 15.23 -9.95 -15.35
CA GLY A 615 14.77 -8.60 -15.00
C GLY A 615 14.88 -8.27 -13.52
N THR A 616 15.56 -9.09 -12.72
CA THR A 616 15.78 -8.87 -11.30
C THR A 616 16.98 -7.95 -11.06
N LEU A 617 16.85 -6.97 -10.16
CA LEU A 617 17.96 -6.12 -9.73
C LEU A 617 18.94 -6.94 -8.87
N LEU A 618 20.19 -7.07 -9.30
CA LEU A 618 21.22 -7.86 -8.60
C LEU A 618 22.05 -7.00 -7.64
N VAL A 619 22.43 -5.80 -8.08
CA VAL A 619 23.20 -4.82 -7.30
C VAL A 619 22.79 -3.41 -7.66
N ASN A 620 22.96 -2.49 -6.71
CA ASN A 620 22.90 -1.06 -6.96
C ASN A 620 24.23 -0.39 -6.61
N ALA A 621 24.53 0.72 -7.28
CA ALA A 621 25.83 1.38 -7.21
C ALA A 621 25.72 2.90 -7.28
N GLU A 622 26.65 3.57 -6.61
CA GLU A 622 26.91 5.00 -6.74
C GLU A 622 28.15 5.22 -7.62
N LEU A 623 27.95 5.98 -8.70
CA LEU A 623 29.01 6.42 -9.60
C LEU A 623 29.32 7.89 -9.35
N VAL A 624 30.60 8.22 -9.22
CA VAL A 624 31.06 9.61 -9.06
C VAL A 624 32.10 9.96 -10.12
N ALA A 625 32.08 11.21 -10.57
CA ALA A 625 33.10 11.70 -11.50
C ALA A 625 34.47 11.75 -10.80
N ARG A 626 35.52 11.27 -11.48
CA ARG A 626 36.90 11.39 -10.98
C ARG A 626 37.30 12.87 -10.93
N ARG A 627 38.27 13.23 -10.10
CA ARG A 627 38.83 14.59 -10.05
C ARG A 627 40.20 14.62 -10.76
N PRO A 628 40.40 15.48 -11.78
CA PRO A 628 39.41 16.31 -12.49
C PRO A 628 38.41 15.48 -13.35
N ALA A 629 37.21 16.01 -13.60
CA ALA A 629 36.06 15.30 -14.22
C ALA A 629 36.32 14.75 -15.64
N VAL A 630 37.35 15.25 -16.31
CA VAL A 630 37.84 14.73 -17.60
C VAL A 630 38.40 13.30 -17.49
N ARG A 631 38.78 12.85 -16.29
CA ARG A 631 39.35 11.52 -16.04
C ARG A 631 38.33 10.38 -16.02
N GLY A 632 37.06 10.65 -16.31
CA GLY A 632 36.02 9.62 -16.34
C GLY A 632 35.33 9.41 -15.00
N TRP A 633 34.80 8.22 -14.81
CA TRP A 633 33.96 7.84 -13.69
C TRP A 633 34.66 6.81 -12.79
N ARG A 634 34.12 6.63 -11.58
CA ARG A 634 34.48 5.51 -10.70
C ARG A 634 33.25 5.08 -9.90
N VAL A 635 33.25 3.81 -9.50
CA VAL A 635 32.27 3.28 -8.54
C VAL A 635 32.72 3.66 -7.12
N GLU A 636 31.99 4.56 -6.47
CA GLU A 636 32.23 4.93 -5.06
C GLU A 636 31.69 3.83 -4.15
N GLU A 637 30.45 3.41 -4.38
CA GLU A 637 29.77 2.37 -3.62
C GLU A 637 29.05 1.40 -4.55
N ILE A 638 28.98 0.13 -4.12
CA ILE A 638 28.23 -0.93 -4.79
C ILE A 638 27.78 -1.93 -3.74
N ALA A 639 26.51 -2.32 -3.75
CA ALA A 639 25.93 -3.23 -2.78
C ALA A 639 24.93 -4.20 -3.44
N ALA A 640 24.92 -5.44 -2.94
CA ALA A 640 23.88 -6.40 -3.23
C ALA A 640 22.71 -6.24 -2.23
N ARG A 641 21.69 -7.09 -2.37
CA ARG A 641 20.50 -7.07 -1.52
C ARG A 641 20.88 -7.14 -0.03
N PHE A 642 20.21 -6.33 0.79
CA PHE A 642 20.42 -6.15 2.23
C PHE A 642 21.84 -5.70 2.61
N ASN A 643 22.45 -4.85 1.78
CA ASN A 643 23.84 -4.37 1.93
C ASN A 643 24.90 -5.49 1.92
N ASN A 644 24.57 -6.65 1.36
CA ASN A 644 25.53 -7.73 1.20
C ASN A 644 26.63 -7.36 0.19
N SER A 645 27.75 -8.09 0.26
CA SER A 645 28.80 -7.96 -0.76
C SER A 645 28.29 -8.51 -2.10
N PRO A 646 28.55 -7.82 -3.22
CA PRO A 646 28.27 -8.37 -4.55
C PRO A 646 29.02 -9.68 -4.82
N ASP A 647 28.62 -10.38 -5.88
CA ASP A 647 29.51 -11.35 -6.50
C ASP A 647 30.85 -10.67 -6.87
N PRO A 648 32.02 -11.19 -6.42
CA PRO A 648 33.30 -10.53 -6.64
C PRO A 648 33.68 -10.39 -8.11
N ALA A 649 33.29 -11.35 -8.96
CA ALA A 649 33.60 -11.31 -10.38
C ALA A 649 32.71 -10.30 -11.13
N LEU A 650 31.46 -10.14 -10.70
CA LEU A 650 30.57 -9.07 -11.17
C LEU A 650 31.08 -7.69 -10.73
N GLU A 651 31.41 -7.51 -9.44
CA GLU A 651 31.91 -6.23 -8.93
C GLU A 651 33.19 -5.81 -9.65
N LYS A 652 34.15 -6.72 -9.79
CA LYS A 652 35.41 -6.43 -10.51
C LYS A 652 35.14 -6.00 -11.95
N ARG A 653 34.37 -6.79 -12.70
CA ARG A 653 34.05 -6.48 -14.11
C ARG A 653 33.28 -5.18 -14.26
N PHE A 654 32.37 -4.88 -13.35
CA PHE A 654 31.63 -3.63 -13.37
C PHE A 654 32.54 -2.42 -13.08
N ARG A 655 33.42 -2.51 -12.08
CA ARG A 655 34.40 -1.46 -11.79
C ARG A 655 35.35 -1.23 -12.98
N ASP A 656 35.87 -2.31 -13.56
CA ASP A 656 36.73 -2.25 -14.75
C ASP A 656 36.01 -1.59 -15.94
N TRP A 657 34.73 -1.93 -16.16
CA TRP A 657 33.91 -1.31 -17.20
C TRP A 657 33.64 0.17 -16.94
N VAL A 658 33.27 0.55 -15.71
CA VAL A 658 33.04 1.96 -15.35
C VAL A 658 34.29 2.82 -15.55
N ASP A 659 35.47 2.27 -15.30
CA ASP A 659 36.74 2.95 -15.52
C ASP A 659 37.03 3.24 -17.01
N THR A 660 36.32 2.59 -17.94
CA THR A 660 36.39 2.89 -19.38
C THR A 660 35.48 4.02 -19.83
N ILE A 661 34.55 4.48 -18.98
CA ILE A 661 33.55 5.50 -19.35
C ILE A 661 34.22 6.89 -19.41
N PRO A 662 34.13 7.62 -20.53
CA PRO A 662 34.80 8.90 -20.69
C PRO A 662 34.22 9.99 -19.78
N GLY A 663 35.09 10.92 -19.37
CA GLY A 663 34.74 12.07 -18.53
C GLY A 663 34.07 13.20 -19.32
N LYS A 664 33.59 14.23 -18.61
CA LYS A 664 33.04 15.44 -19.26
C LYS A 664 34.16 16.15 -20.02
N ALA A 665 34.03 16.32 -21.33
CA ALA A 665 34.99 17.05 -22.15
C ALA A 665 35.18 18.47 -21.60
N ALA A 666 36.44 18.92 -21.49
CA ALA A 666 36.73 20.30 -21.12
C ALA A 666 36.31 21.22 -22.26
N ASP A 667 35.55 22.27 -21.95
CA ASP A 667 35.38 23.40 -22.88
C ASP A 667 36.76 24.01 -23.12
N VAL A 668 37.29 23.80 -24.33
CA VAL A 668 38.58 24.32 -24.79
C VAL A 668 38.42 25.83 -25.06
N ALA A 669 38.41 26.63 -24.01
CA ALA A 669 38.48 28.09 -24.10
C ALA A 669 38.95 28.73 -22.78
N ALA A 670 40.13 28.35 -22.28
CA ALA A 670 40.98 29.18 -21.41
C ALA A 670 42.28 28.43 -21.09
N ALA A 671 43.11 28.25 -22.12
CA ALA A 671 44.51 27.92 -21.93
C ALA A 671 45.33 29.01 -22.62
N ASP A 672 45.45 30.15 -21.95
CA ASP A 672 46.63 31.00 -22.12
C ASP A 672 47.06 31.52 -20.75
N GLY A 673 48.34 31.33 -20.48
CA GLY A 673 48.92 31.42 -19.15
C GLY A 673 48.97 32.83 -18.60
N THR A 674 48.89 32.92 -17.27
CA THR A 674 49.90 33.56 -16.41
C THR A 674 49.56 33.13 -14.98
N GLN A 675 50.53 32.56 -14.27
CA GLN A 675 50.44 32.30 -12.84
C GLN A 675 50.65 33.64 -12.10
N PRO A 676 49.82 33.98 -11.10
CA PRO A 676 50.33 34.77 -9.97
C PRO A 676 50.14 34.05 -8.64
N ASP A 677 51.15 34.24 -7.79
CA ASP A 677 51.28 33.80 -6.42
C ASP A 677 50.11 34.20 -5.50
N ASP A 678 49.92 33.36 -4.47
CA ASP A 678 49.26 33.59 -3.18
C ASP A 678 48.14 34.64 -3.11
N ALA A 679 46.91 34.16 -3.29
CA ALA A 679 45.72 34.78 -2.73
C ALA A 679 45.05 33.81 -1.71
N PRO A 680 44.58 34.31 -0.55
CA PRO A 680 43.97 33.48 0.48
C PRO A 680 42.73 32.75 -0.08
N PRO A 681 42.35 31.58 0.48
CA PRO A 681 41.37 30.70 -0.13
C PRO A 681 40.05 31.44 -0.36
N VAL A 682 39.79 31.81 -1.61
CA VAL A 682 38.47 32.27 -2.05
C VAL A 682 37.55 31.07 -1.91
N ARG A 683 36.69 31.13 -0.89
CA ARG A 683 35.61 30.17 -0.68
C ARG A 683 34.85 29.99 -1.99
N PRO A 684 34.70 28.76 -2.52
CA PRO A 684 33.87 28.55 -3.70
C PRO A 684 32.45 28.99 -3.37
N ALA A 685 31.91 29.88 -4.21
CA ALA A 685 30.62 30.50 -4.04
C ALA A 685 29.51 29.43 -3.92
N ARG A 686 28.92 29.34 -2.74
CA ARG A 686 27.67 28.61 -2.50
C ARG A 686 26.49 29.35 -3.12
N LYS A 687 25.58 28.58 -3.74
CA LYS A 687 24.11 28.80 -3.94
C LYS A 687 23.65 29.91 -4.89
N ARG A 688 22.94 29.58 -5.99
CA ARG A 688 22.07 30.55 -6.72
C ARG A 688 20.81 30.02 -7.43
N SER A 689 20.09 28.99 -6.94
CA SER A 689 18.68 28.79 -7.40
C SER A 689 17.70 29.59 -6.54
N ALA A 690 17.79 29.46 -5.20
CA ALA A 690 16.99 30.25 -4.26
C ALA A 690 17.35 31.75 -4.19
N SER A 691 18.40 32.21 -4.89
CA SER A 691 18.73 33.65 -5.03
C SER A 691 17.90 34.26 -6.16
N ARG A 692 17.85 33.59 -7.32
CA ARG A 692 17.08 34.03 -8.48
C ARG A 692 15.58 34.12 -8.20
N LEU A 693 14.98 33.15 -7.51
CA LEU A 693 13.56 33.21 -7.15
C LEU A 693 13.21 34.47 -6.33
N ILE A 694 14.05 34.83 -5.35
CA ILE A 694 13.81 36.00 -4.51
C ILE A 694 14.11 37.29 -5.26
N GLU A 695 15.15 37.29 -6.10
CA GLU A 695 15.54 38.46 -6.91
C GLU A 695 14.51 38.76 -8.02
N GLU A 696 13.98 37.73 -8.69
CA GLU A 696 13.08 37.86 -9.84
C GLU A 696 11.60 37.95 -9.43
N ALA A 697 11.13 37.08 -8.53
CA ALA A 697 9.73 37.04 -8.13
C ALA A 697 9.44 37.83 -6.84
N GLY A 698 10.42 37.98 -5.95
CA GLY A 698 10.24 38.57 -4.62
C GLY A 698 9.70 40.02 -4.63
N PRO A 699 10.33 40.98 -5.36
CA PRO A 699 9.85 42.36 -5.39
C PRO A 699 8.45 42.52 -5.98
N ALA A 700 8.15 41.78 -7.06
CA ALA A 700 6.84 41.79 -7.70
C ALA A 700 5.77 41.21 -6.78
N LEU A 701 6.04 40.06 -6.16
CA LEU A 701 5.12 39.41 -5.24
C LEU A 701 4.90 40.24 -3.97
N ASP A 702 5.92 40.90 -3.43
CA ASP A 702 5.79 41.80 -2.26
C ASP A 702 4.94 43.05 -2.58
N ALA A 703 5.08 43.63 -3.78
CA ALA A 703 4.24 44.74 -4.22
C ALA A 703 2.78 44.31 -4.43
N LEU A 704 2.55 43.17 -5.09
CA LEU A 704 1.21 42.61 -5.32
C LEU A 704 0.54 42.19 -4.01
N ALA A 705 1.29 41.63 -3.06
CA ALA A 705 0.79 41.30 -1.73
C ALA A 705 0.34 42.54 -0.94
N ARG A 706 1.05 43.68 -1.07
CA ARG A 706 0.60 44.96 -0.48
C ARG A 706 -0.67 45.49 -1.14
N GLN A 707 -0.80 45.33 -2.46
CA GLN A 707 -1.99 45.78 -3.19
C GLN A 707 -3.22 44.93 -2.89
N ALA A 708 -3.02 43.63 -2.66
CA ALA A 708 -4.10 42.70 -2.33
C ALA A 708 -4.47 42.69 -0.82
N TRP A 709 -3.78 43.48 0.00
CA TRP A 709 -4.00 43.54 1.45
C TRP A 709 -5.38 44.12 1.81
N ASP A 710 -6.01 43.54 2.83
CA ASP A 710 -7.36 43.91 3.26
C ASP A 710 -7.38 44.25 4.76
N GLU A 711 -7.50 45.56 5.05
CA GLU A 711 -7.55 46.09 6.42
C GLU A 711 -8.85 45.74 7.15
N GLU A 712 -9.96 45.53 6.42
CA GLU A 712 -11.25 45.21 7.02
C GLU A 712 -11.29 43.76 7.52
N ALA A 713 -10.70 42.84 6.75
CA ALA A 713 -10.49 41.45 7.16
C ALA A 713 -9.57 41.38 8.40
N LEU A 714 -8.48 42.15 8.42
CA LEU A 714 -7.59 42.25 9.58
C LEU A 714 -8.33 42.78 10.82
N GLY A 715 -9.15 43.83 10.66
CA GLY A 715 -9.98 44.38 11.73
C GLY A 715 -11.00 43.38 12.30
N THR A 716 -11.52 42.48 11.47
CA THR A 716 -12.38 41.38 11.91
C THR A 716 -11.61 40.31 12.69
N PHE A 717 -10.41 39.92 12.23
CA PHE A 717 -9.55 39.01 12.99
C PHE A 717 -9.02 39.62 14.30
N ALA A 718 -8.83 40.94 14.36
CA ALA A 718 -8.47 41.65 15.59
C ALA A 718 -9.56 41.54 16.66
N ARG A 719 -10.82 41.77 16.26
CA ARG A 719 -12.00 41.58 17.12
C ARG A 719 -12.16 40.13 17.58
N LEU A 720 -11.97 39.16 16.68
CA LEU A 720 -11.95 37.72 17.03
C LEU A 720 -10.85 37.39 18.05
N ALA A 721 -9.65 37.93 17.85
CA ALA A 721 -8.49 37.68 18.71
C ALA A 721 -8.61 38.37 20.09
N GLY A 722 -9.41 39.44 20.18
CA GLY A 722 -9.48 40.32 21.34
C GLY A 722 -8.20 41.13 21.55
N THR A 723 -7.51 41.50 20.47
CA THR A 723 -6.24 42.23 20.49
C THR A 723 -6.18 43.27 19.36
N PRO A 724 -5.27 44.27 19.44
CA PRO A 724 -5.02 45.19 18.33
C PRO A 724 -4.65 44.46 17.02
N PRO A 725 -4.94 45.05 15.84
CA PRO A 725 -4.70 44.45 14.52
C PRO A 725 -3.29 43.88 14.32
N GLU A 726 -2.26 44.57 14.82
CA GLU A 726 -0.85 44.22 14.65
C GLU A 726 -0.48 42.90 15.34
N ALA A 727 -1.23 42.49 16.36
CA ALA A 727 -1.01 41.25 17.10
C ALA A 727 -2.00 40.13 16.76
N ALA A 728 -3.07 40.44 16.01
CA ALA A 728 -4.22 39.57 15.79
C ALA A 728 -3.84 38.26 15.09
N LEU A 729 -3.19 38.36 13.91
CA LEU A 729 -2.82 37.19 13.11
C LEU A 729 -1.83 36.28 13.84
N THR A 730 -0.85 36.87 14.54
CA THR A 730 0.13 36.10 15.33
C THR A 730 -0.54 35.34 16.48
N ARG A 731 -1.49 35.97 17.17
CA ARG A 731 -2.25 35.34 18.26
C ARG A 731 -3.10 34.18 17.75
N LEU A 732 -3.86 34.40 16.68
CA LEU A 732 -4.75 33.38 16.11
C LEU A 732 -3.97 32.19 15.53
N ARG A 733 -2.83 32.42 14.87
CA ARG A 733 -1.94 31.34 14.36
C ARG A 733 -1.40 30.42 15.45
N ARG A 734 -1.29 30.91 16.69
CA ARG A 734 -0.82 30.11 17.84
C ARG A 734 -1.93 29.29 18.49
N LEU A 735 -3.19 29.55 18.14
CA LEU A 735 -4.31 28.76 18.63
C LEU A 735 -4.42 27.47 17.81
N GLY A 736 -4.49 26.34 18.50
CA GLY A 736 -4.87 25.09 17.86
C GLY A 736 -6.34 25.10 17.43
N PRO A 737 -6.77 24.16 16.55
CA PRO A 737 -8.11 24.16 15.94
C PRO A 737 -9.27 24.28 16.94
N ALA A 738 -9.24 23.49 18.02
CA ALA A 738 -10.28 23.53 19.06
C ALA A 738 -10.36 24.88 19.78
N ARG A 739 -9.20 25.50 20.09
CA ARG A 739 -9.14 26.80 20.77
C ARG A 739 -9.58 27.95 19.86
N LEU A 740 -9.36 27.81 18.55
CA LEU A 740 -9.83 28.77 17.55
C LEU A 740 -11.36 28.67 17.37
N ALA A 741 -11.92 27.45 17.31
CA ALA A 741 -13.36 27.24 17.34
C ALA A 741 -14.00 27.85 18.59
N ASP A 742 -13.40 27.62 19.77
CA ASP A 742 -13.84 28.25 21.01
C ASP A 742 -13.73 29.79 20.99
N ALA A 743 -12.72 30.35 20.32
CA ALA A 743 -12.58 31.79 20.16
C ALA A 743 -13.66 32.36 19.25
N CYS A 744 -13.96 31.68 18.12
CA CYS A 744 -15.07 32.03 17.23
C CYS A 744 -16.41 31.98 17.98
N ARG A 745 -16.65 30.90 18.73
CA ARG A 745 -17.86 30.74 19.56
C ARG A 745 -18.04 31.88 20.55
N ARG A 746 -17.00 32.22 21.32
CA ARG A 746 -17.07 33.32 22.29
C ARG A 746 -17.26 34.69 21.63
N ALA A 747 -16.58 34.94 20.52
CA ALA A 747 -16.68 36.23 19.83
C ALA A 747 -18.06 36.43 19.20
N LEU A 748 -18.66 35.38 18.65
CA LEU A 748 -20.04 35.38 18.16
C LEU A 748 -21.06 35.54 19.30
N ASP A 749 -20.88 34.81 20.41
CA ASP A 749 -21.81 34.87 21.56
C ASP A 749 -21.79 36.23 22.26
N ALA A 750 -20.62 36.87 22.32
CA ALA A 750 -20.45 38.22 22.86
C ALA A 750 -20.85 39.33 21.86
N GLY A 751 -21.20 39.00 20.62
CA GLY A 751 -21.50 39.98 19.56
C GLY A 751 -20.29 40.84 19.15
N ALA A 752 -19.06 40.38 19.44
CA ALA A 752 -17.84 41.10 19.08
C ALA A 752 -17.56 41.06 17.57
N VAL A 753 -18.01 39.99 16.91
CA VAL A 753 -18.03 39.84 15.44
C VAL A 753 -19.36 39.20 15.04
N ASP A 754 -19.81 39.51 13.83
CA ASP A 754 -20.94 38.84 13.19
C ASP A 754 -20.44 37.64 12.35
N LEU A 755 -21.31 36.65 12.13
CA LEU A 755 -20.97 35.43 11.38
C LEU A 755 -20.69 35.72 9.90
N ASP A 756 -21.44 36.62 9.26
CA ASP A 756 -21.21 36.96 7.85
C ASP A 756 -19.92 37.76 7.70
N ALA A 757 -19.63 38.69 8.64
CA ALA A 757 -18.35 39.40 8.67
C ALA A 757 -17.16 38.44 8.85
N LEU A 758 -17.30 37.45 9.73
CA LEU A 758 -16.28 36.43 9.95
C LEU A 758 -16.11 35.50 8.73
N TRP A 759 -17.21 35.16 8.05
CA TRP A 759 -17.19 34.36 6.82
C TRP A 759 -16.57 35.11 5.64
N ALA A 760 -16.88 36.39 5.50
CA ALA A 760 -16.32 37.30 4.49
C ALA A 760 -14.81 37.47 4.70
N ALA A 761 -14.38 37.81 5.92
CA ALA A 761 -12.95 37.88 6.28
C ALA A 761 -12.24 36.53 6.06
N GLY A 762 -12.92 35.42 6.36
CA GLY A 762 -12.46 34.06 6.09
C GLY A 762 -12.34 33.71 4.60
N GLY A 763 -12.89 34.52 3.69
CA GLY A 763 -12.79 34.39 2.24
C GLY A 763 -11.65 35.20 1.60
N ILE A 764 -11.04 36.13 2.33
CA ILE A 764 -9.96 36.98 1.80
C ILE A 764 -8.66 36.18 1.69
N ARG A 765 -8.00 36.27 0.53
CA ARG A 765 -6.79 35.52 0.17
C ARG A 765 -5.73 36.41 -0.50
N PRO A 766 -5.19 37.44 0.20
CA PRO A 766 -4.25 38.41 -0.37
C PRO A 766 -3.04 37.75 -1.05
N LEU A 767 -2.50 36.65 -0.50
CA LEU A 767 -1.36 35.99 -1.14
C LEU A 767 -1.77 35.22 -2.40
N THR A 768 -2.94 34.58 -2.37
CA THR A 768 -3.51 33.91 -3.55
C THR A 768 -3.72 34.90 -4.69
N THR A 769 -4.37 36.02 -4.41
CA THR A 769 -4.56 37.13 -5.35
C THR A 769 -3.22 37.65 -5.89
N ALA A 770 -2.20 37.79 -5.04
CA ALA A 770 -0.89 38.27 -5.45
C ALA A 770 -0.13 37.28 -6.35
N VAL A 771 -0.25 35.97 -6.11
CA VAL A 771 0.35 34.94 -6.97
C VAL A 771 -0.36 34.86 -8.33
N GLU A 772 -1.69 34.98 -8.36
CA GLU A 772 -2.50 35.00 -9.57
C GLU A 772 -2.29 36.27 -10.43
N ALA A 773 -1.88 37.38 -9.80
CA ALA A 773 -1.54 38.63 -10.48
C ALA A 773 -0.07 38.69 -10.96
N LEU A 774 0.78 37.73 -10.59
CA LEU A 774 2.17 37.66 -11.01
C LEU A 774 2.29 37.39 -12.51
N ASP A 775 3.31 37.96 -13.19
CA ASP A 775 3.56 37.71 -14.61
C ASP A 775 3.58 36.19 -14.92
N PRO A 776 2.77 35.70 -15.88
CA PRO A 776 2.74 34.29 -16.28
C PRO A 776 4.12 33.71 -16.60
N ALA A 777 5.01 34.47 -17.24
CA ALA A 777 6.36 34.03 -17.57
C ALA A 777 7.26 33.83 -16.34
N VAL A 778 6.94 34.49 -15.23
CA VAL A 778 7.61 34.28 -13.93
C VAL A 778 6.97 33.10 -13.20
N ARG A 779 5.65 32.93 -13.31
CA ARG A 779 4.91 31.80 -12.72
C ARG A 779 5.34 30.45 -13.33
N ASP A 780 5.40 30.37 -14.65
CA ASP A 780 5.77 29.16 -15.41
C ASP A 780 7.27 28.81 -15.28
N ARG A 781 8.10 29.77 -14.86
CA ARG A 781 9.52 29.53 -14.58
C ARG A 781 9.74 28.95 -13.19
N PHE A 782 8.80 29.17 -12.28
CA PHE A 782 8.87 28.79 -10.87
C PHE A 782 7.60 28.05 -10.46
N ASP A 783 7.43 26.83 -10.98
CA ASP A 783 6.25 25.96 -10.80
C ASP A 783 5.84 25.72 -9.32
N GLY A 784 6.76 25.94 -8.37
CA GLY A 784 6.49 25.85 -6.94
C GLY A 784 5.72 27.03 -6.33
N LEU A 785 5.47 28.12 -7.05
CA LEU A 785 4.80 29.31 -6.50
C LEU A 785 3.34 29.04 -6.09
N SER A 786 2.66 28.06 -6.70
CA SER A 786 1.32 27.60 -6.29
C SER A 786 1.29 27.03 -4.87
N LEU A 787 2.41 26.46 -4.39
CA LEU A 787 2.50 25.94 -3.03
C LEU A 787 2.41 27.03 -1.95
N LEU A 788 2.59 28.31 -2.31
CA LEU A 788 2.39 29.43 -1.39
C LEU A 788 0.94 29.58 -0.94
N VAL A 789 -0.03 29.10 -1.74
CA VAL A 789 -1.45 29.46 -1.61
C VAL A 789 -2.34 28.31 -1.15
N ASP A 790 -1.89 27.06 -1.30
CA ASP A 790 -2.68 25.85 -1.02
C ASP A 790 -2.71 25.43 0.47
N GLY A 791 -2.04 26.18 1.35
CA GLY A 791 -1.99 25.89 2.79
C GLY A 791 -1.11 24.71 3.19
N SER A 792 -0.35 24.16 2.23
CA SER A 792 0.64 23.10 2.43
C SER A 792 1.91 23.63 3.15
N PRO A 793 2.66 22.78 3.88
CA PRO A 793 3.94 23.17 4.45
C PRO A 793 4.90 23.68 3.37
N LEU A 794 5.45 24.88 3.57
CA LEU A 794 6.30 25.50 2.53
C LEU A 794 7.71 24.88 2.44
N PRO A 795 8.20 24.58 1.23
CA PRO A 795 9.61 24.29 0.94
C PRO A 795 10.58 25.37 1.42
N LYS A 796 11.84 25.00 1.69
CA LYS A 796 12.88 25.92 2.20
C LYS A 796 13.19 27.10 1.27
N SER A 797 13.01 26.94 -0.04
CA SER A 797 13.13 27.99 -1.05
C SER A 797 12.04 29.05 -0.91
N LEU A 798 10.78 28.62 -0.77
CA LEU A 798 9.59 29.48 -0.66
C LEU A 798 9.45 30.13 0.73
N ARG A 799 9.95 29.48 1.79
CA ARG A 799 10.05 30.08 3.14
C ARG A 799 10.81 31.40 3.16
N LYS A 800 11.68 31.65 2.18
CA LYS A 800 12.38 32.93 2.09
C LYS A 800 11.53 34.03 1.46
N LEU A 801 10.60 33.70 0.56
CA LEU A 801 9.62 34.65 0.04
C LEU A 801 8.63 35.06 1.15
N VAL A 802 8.18 34.11 1.95
CA VAL A 802 7.31 34.36 3.13
C VAL A 802 8.05 35.04 4.30
N LYS A 803 9.32 35.42 4.11
CA LYS A 803 10.05 36.34 5.02
C LYS A 803 10.07 37.78 4.53
N LEU A 804 9.63 38.05 3.29
CA LEU A 804 9.43 39.41 2.82
C LEU A 804 8.21 39.99 3.58
N PRO A 805 8.28 41.23 4.08
CA PRO A 805 7.28 41.76 5.02
C PRO A 805 5.83 41.61 4.52
N ALA A 806 5.51 42.08 3.32
CA ALA A 806 4.13 42.06 2.85
C ALA A 806 3.66 40.65 2.48
N VAL A 807 4.56 39.82 1.97
CA VAL A 807 4.26 38.41 1.68
C VAL A 807 4.02 37.62 2.97
N ALA A 808 4.78 37.92 4.04
CA ALA A 808 4.62 37.29 5.35
C ALA A 808 3.27 37.62 5.99
N ASP A 809 2.86 38.88 5.88
CA ASP A 809 1.57 39.35 6.41
C ASP A 809 0.42 38.75 5.60
N ALA A 810 0.47 38.82 4.26
CA ALA A 810 -0.52 38.20 3.38
C ALA A 810 -0.64 36.68 3.63
N TYR A 811 0.49 35.98 3.75
CA TYR A 811 0.51 34.55 4.08
C TYR A 811 -0.12 34.26 5.44
N ALA A 812 0.15 35.10 6.45
CA ALA A 812 -0.43 34.93 7.78
C ALA A 812 -1.95 35.15 7.75
N LEU A 813 -2.43 36.09 6.93
CA LEU A 813 -3.86 36.36 6.76
C LEU A 813 -4.56 35.20 6.04
N ASP A 814 -4.01 34.69 4.93
CA ASP A 814 -4.54 33.50 4.22
C ASP A 814 -4.69 32.29 5.17
N LEU A 815 -3.67 32.02 5.99
CA LEU A 815 -3.69 30.91 6.95
C LEU A 815 -4.77 31.07 8.02
N VAL A 816 -4.88 32.26 8.61
CA VAL A 816 -5.90 32.54 9.64
C VAL A 816 -7.30 32.49 9.03
N ALA A 817 -7.48 32.99 7.81
CA ALA A 817 -8.75 32.96 7.10
C ALA A 817 -9.24 31.53 6.83
N ARG A 818 -8.35 30.65 6.33
CA ARG A 818 -8.65 29.21 6.15
C ARG A 818 -8.95 28.51 7.48
N ALA A 819 -8.14 28.74 8.51
CA ALA A 819 -8.34 28.16 9.83
C ALA A 819 -9.67 28.62 10.46
N THR A 820 -10.08 29.86 10.19
CA THR A 820 -11.37 30.41 10.65
C THR A 820 -12.54 29.73 9.94
N ARG A 821 -12.47 29.49 8.62
CA ARG A 821 -13.53 28.72 7.93
C ARG A 821 -13.67 27.30 8.46
N ARG A 822 -12.55 26.60 8.71
CA ARG A 822 -12.58 25.30 9.40
C ARG A 822 -13.21 25.37 10.78
N ALA A 823 -12.91 26.41 11.55
CA ALA A 823 -13.49 26.62 12.87
C ALA A 823 -15.01 26.86 12.82
N ILE A 824 -15.51 27.65 11.86
CA ILE A 824 -16.95 27.83 11.59
C ILE A 824 -17.59 26.48 11.24
N GLY A 825 -16.97 25.73 10.32
CA GLY A 825 -17.45 24.41 9.91
C GLY A 825 -17.51 23.41 11.06
N GLU A 826 -16.53 23.44 11.97
CA GLU A 826 -16.51 22.59 13.16
C GLU A 826 -17.63 22.93 14.15
N LEU A 827 -17.92 24.20 14.37
CA LEU A 827 -19.04 24.61 15.22
C LEU A 827 -20.39 24.22 14.60
N ALA A 828 -20.55 24.36 13.29
CA ALA A 828 -21.72 23.90 12.56
C ALA A 828 -21.88 22.37 12.61
N ASN A 829 -20.78 21.62 12.48
CA ASN A 829 -20.77 20.16 12.57
C ASN A 829 -21.17 19.64 13.97
N ARG A 830 -20.89 20.41 15.03
CA ARG A 830 -21.31 20.10 16.41
C ARG A 830 -22.69 20.64 16.76
N ASP A 831 -23.36 21.30 15.83
CA ASP A 831 -24.60 22.03 16.05
C ASP A 831 -24.53 23.00 17.25
N ASP A 832 -23.45 23.79 17.32
CA ASP A 832 -23.24 24.70 18.45
C ASP A 832 -24.36 25.77 18.52
N PRO A 833 -24.99 25.99 19.69
CA PRO A 833 -26.11 26.92 19.84
C PRO A 833 -25.81 28.37 19.43
N VAL A 834 -24.55 28.80 19.45
CA VAL A 834 -24.16 30.15 19.01
C VAL A 834 -24.23 30.26 17.49
N ILE A 835 -23.70 29.26 16.78
CA ILE A 835 -23.76 29.19 15.32
C ILE A 835 -25.17 28.96 14.83
N ALA A 836 -25.94 28.08 15.48
CA ALA A 836 -27.34 27.85 15.16
C ALA A 836 -28.17 29.15 15.25
N ARG A 837 -27.99 29.94 16.32
CA ARG A 837 -28.63 31.26 16.47
C ARG A 837 -28.22 32.26 15.38
N ALA A 838 -26.93 32.32 15.05
CA ALA A 838 -26.42 33.20 14.01
C ALA A 838 -26.98 32.84 12.63
N ILE A 839 -26.98 31.55 12.27
CA ILE A 839 -27.58 31.04 11.02
C ILE A 839 -29.09 31.27 11.00
N ALA A 840 -29.80 31.02 12.10
CA ALA A 840 -31.25 31.22 12.15
C ALA A 840 -31.67 32.69 11.95
N GLY A 841 -30.80 33.65 12.25
CA GLY A 841 -31.01 35.08 12.09
C GLY A 841 -31.14 35.52 10.62
N ARG A 842 -30.01 35.89 10.00
CA ARG A 842 -29.92 36.34 8.60
C ARG A 842 -28.54 35.98 8.02
N PRO A 843 -28.33 34.73 7.58
CA PRO A 843 -27.05 34.34 7.00
C PRO A 843 -26.97 34.76 5.55
N ALA A 844 -25.77 35.04 5.04
CA ALA A 844 -25.56 35.21 3.61
C ALA A 844 -25.80 33.91 2.83
N GLU A 845 -26.33 34.00 1.60
CA GLU A 845 -26.57 32.84 0.73
C GLU A 845 -25.33 31.93 0.56
N PRO A 846 -24.13 32.45 0.20
CA PRO A 846 -22.96 31.59 0.00
C PRO A 846 -22.53 30.84 1.26
N LEU A 847 -22.70 31.45 2.44
CA LEU A 847 -22.43 30.82 3.73
C LEU A 847 -23.41 29.68 4.00
N LEU A 848 -24.71 29.95 3.85
CA LEU A 848 -25.76 28.96 4.11
C LEU A 848 -25.63 27.76 3.18
N CYS A 849 -25.36 27.98 1.89
CA CYS A 849 -25.13 26.91 0.91
C CYS A 849 -23.88 26.07 1.26
N ALA A 850 -22.75 26.72 1.57
CA ALA A 850 -21.50 26.02 1.91
C ALA A 850 -21.63 25.16 3.17
N LEU A 851 -22.27 25.69 4.21
CA LEU A 851 -22.52 24.95 5.45
C LEU A 851 -23.51 23.80 5.24
N THR A 852 -24.54 24.00 4.43
CA THR A 852 -25.52 22.95 4.11
C THR A 852 -24.87 21.81 3.31
N VAL A 853 -24.03 22.13 2.31
CA VAL A 853 -23.24 21.13 1.56
C VAL A 853 -22.31 20.38 2.51
N MET A 854 -21.59 21.09 3.38
CA MET A 854 -20.66 20.50 4.34
C MET A 854 -21.37 19.57 5.34
N VAL A 855 -22.50 19.98 5.93
CA VAL A 855 -23.29 19.14 6.84
C VAL A 855 -23.84 17.92 6.11
N THR A 856 -24.35 18.10 4.89
CA THR A 856 -24.87 16.99 4.07
C THR A 856 -23.76 15.96 3.79
N CYS A 857 -22.54 16.41 3.47
CA CYS A 857 -21.40 15.52 3.19
C CYS A 857 -20.83 14.85 4.45
N ARG A 858 -20.78 15.56 5.58
CA ARG A 858 -20.19 15.06 6.83
C ARG A 858 -21.14 14.20 7.67
N ALA A 859 -22.46 14.37 7.48
CA ALA A 859 -23.50 13.67 8.22
C ALA A 859 -23.26 13.64 9.74
N PRO A 860 -23.16 14.82 10.41
CA PRO A 860 -22.91 14.88 11.84
C PRO A 860 -23.98 14.15 12.66
N ALA A 861 -23.58 13.60 13.81
CA ALA A 861 -24.46 12.91 14.75
C ALA A 861 -25.32 13.89 15.57
N VAL A 862 -26.09 14.73 14.88
CA VAL A 862 -27.05 15.71 15.41
C VAL A 862 -28.39 15.54 14.73
N ASP A 863 -29.44 16.18 15.23
CA ASP A 863 -30.75 16.11 14.60
C ASP A 863 -30.75 16.90 13.27
N LEU A 864 -31.01 16.21 12.16
CA LEU A 864 -30.95 16.76 10.81
C LEU A 864 -32.34 16.75 10.17
N THR A 865 -32.79 17.91 9.71
CA THR A 865 -34.04 18.06 8.98
C THR A 865 -33.80 18.03 7.48
N PRO A 866 -34.53 17.21 6.71
CA PRO A 866 -34.46 17.22 5.26
C PRO A 866 -35.08 18.49 4.69
N VAL A 867 -34.30 19.18 3.88
CA VAL A 867 -34.67 20.39 3.12
C VAL A 867 -35.22 20.02 1.74
N ALA A 868 -34.58 19.04 1.09
CA ALA A 868 -35.03 18.43 -0.15
C ALA A 868 -35.04 16.92 0.04
N PRO A 869 -36.04 16.19 -0.48
CA PRO A 869 -36.11 14.74 -0.31
C PRO A 869 -34.96 14.04 -1.06
N PRO A 870 -34.66 12.77 -0.72
CA PRO A 870 -33.63 12.00 -1.42
C PRO A 870 -33.81 12.02 -2.93
N ARG A 871 -32.71 12.20 -3.66
CA ARG A 871 -32.64 12.33 -5.14
C ARG A 871 -33.30 13.58 -5.74
N ALA A 872 -33.85 14.49 -4.94
CA ALA A 872 -34.36 15.74 -5.47
C ALA A 872 -33.20 16.67 -5.84
N VAL A 873 -33.24 17.16 -7.09
CA VAL A 873 -32.29 18.17 -7.59
C VAL A 873 -32.81 19.60 -7.38
N THR A 874 -34.09 19.78 -7.03
CA THR A 874 -34.67 21.09 -6.75
C THR A 874 -34.72 21.35 -5.25
N VAL A 875 -34.18 22.49 -4.83
CA VAL A 875 -34.24 22.97 -3.45
C VAL A 875 -35.42 23.94 -3.30
N PRO A 876 -36.41 23.63 -2.45
CA PRO A 876 -37.62 24.43 -2.31
C PRO A 876 -37.34 25.77 -1.60
N GLY A 877 -38.07 26.82 -1.95
CA GLY A 877 -37.91 28.15 -1.33
C GLY A 877 -38.15 29.30 -2.32
N HIS A 878 -37.94 30.54 -1.89
CA HIS A 878 -37.94 31.70 -2.78
C HIS A 878 -36.58 32.41 -2.76
N PRO A 879 -35.81 32.36 -3.86
CA PRO A 879 -36.09 31.67 -5.13
C PRO A 879 -35.96 30.14 -5.01
N ALA A 880 -36.68 29.36 -5.82
CA ALA A 880 -36.39 27.93 -5.95
C ALA A 880 -35.08 27.77 -6.75
N THR A 881 -34.20 26.88 -6.33
CA THR A 881 -32.88 26.69 -6.98
C THR A 881 -32.63 25.22 -7.28
N SER A 882 -31.73 24.94 -8.22
CA SER A 882 -31.34 23.57 -8.58
C SER A 882 -29.94 23.25 -8.06
N LEU A 883 -29.75 22.06 -7.50
CA LEU A 883 -28.44 21.50 -7.17
C LEU A 883 -27.60 21.22 -8.43
N ALA A 884 -28.25 21.02 -9.57
CA ALA A 884 -27.62 20.68 -10.85
C ALA A 884 -27.32 21.90 -11.73
N ASP A 885 -27.64 23.11 -11.28
CA ASP A 885 -27.31 24.36 -11.98
C ASP A 885 -25.82 24.67 -11.80
N GLU A 886 -25.03 24.57 -12.88
CA GLU A 886 -23.57 24.79 -12.89
C GLU A 886 -23.19 26.20 -12.42
N ASP A 887 -23.98 27.20 -12.78
CA ASP A 887 -23.83 28.58 -12.35
C ASP A 887 -24.69 28.89 -11.10
N GLY A 888 -25.24 27.85 -10.46
CA GLY A 888 -26.11 27.95 -9.31
C GLY A 888 -25.37 28.18 -7.99
N PRO A 889 -26.08 28.63 -6.93
CA PRO A 889 -25.50 28.85 -5.61
C PRO A 889 -24.88 27.58 -5.00
N TRP A 890 -25.46 26.42 -5.30
CA TRP A 890 -25.01 25.13 -4.79
C TRP A 890 -23.67 24.69 -5.38
N GLN A 891 -23.46 24.83 -6.69
CA GLN A 891 -22.19 24.47 -7.32
C GLN A 891 -21.05 25.40 -6.88
N ARG A 892 -21.33 26.70 -6.75
CA ARG A 892 -20.38 27.67 -6.15
C ARG A 892 -20.00 27.33 -4.70
N ALA A 893 -20.86 26.63 -3.97
CA ALA A 893 -20.63 26.28 -2.57
C ALA A 893 -19.68 25.07 -2.37
N PHE A 894 -19.47 24.23 -3.38
CA PHE A 894 -18.60 23.04 -3.27
C PHE A 894 -17.15 23.36 -2.89
N PRO A 895 -16.44 24.28 -3.58
CA PRO A 895 -15.07 24.64 -3.17
C PRO A 895 -15.04 25.25 -1.76
N LEU A 896 -16.06 26.02 -1.37
CA LEU A 896 -16.16 26.63 -0.04
C LEU A 896 -16.39 25.57 1.06
N ALA A 897 -17.18 24.54 0.78
CA ALA A 897 -17.40 23.41 1.67
C ALA A 897 -16.13 22.57 1.88
N ARG A 898 -15.30 22.40 0.84
CA ARG A 898 -14.00 21.71 0.96
C ARG A 898 -13.03 22.45 1.88
N GLU A 899 -13.06 23.79 1.91
CA GLU A 899 -12.24 24.57 2.86
C GLU A 899 -12.62 24.33 4.33
N MET A 900 -13.82 23.79 4.58
CA MET A 900 -14.29 23.36 5.90
C MET A 900 -14.07 21.85 6.13
N ASP A 901 -13.20 21.23 5.33
CA ASP A 901 -12.90 19.79 5.23
C ASP A 901 -14.15 18.90 5.01
N ALA A 902 -15.04 19.30 4.08
CA ALA A 902 -16.09 18.43 3.55
C ALA A 902 -15.59 17.61 2.35
N ASP A 903 -15.88 16.30 2.34
CA ASP A 903 -15.68 15.43 1.17
C ASP A 903 -16.86 15.60 0.18
N THR A 904 -16.75 16.61 -0.69
CA THR A 904 -17.82 16.90 -1.66
C THR A 904 -17.92 15.89 -2.80
N GLY A 905 -16.97 14.94 -2.92
CA GLY A 905 -17.10 13.80 -3.83
C GLY A 905 -18.29 12.91 -3.48
N ARG A 906 -18.66 12.86 -2.19
CA ARG A 906 -19.81 12.11 -1.68
C ARG A 906 -21.13 12.88 -1.72
N PHE A 907 -21.12 14.14 -2.17
CA PHE A 907 -22.32 14.99 -2.07
C PHE A 907 -23.51 14.38 -2.79
N TRP A 908 -23.33 13.89 -4.02
CA TRP A 908 -24.42 13.31 -4.79
C TRP A 908 -24.92 11.98 -4.20
N ASP A 909 -24.04 11.18 -3.61
CA ASP A 909 -24.41 9.97 -2.89
C ASP A 909 -25.24 10.31 -1.65
N ALA A 910 -24.80 11.31 -0.88
CA ALA A 910 -25.53 11.81 0.28
C ALA A 910 -26.90 12.41 -0.12
N ILE A 911 -26.99 13.18 -1.21
CA ILE A 911 -28.27 13.65 -1.73
C ILE A 911 -29.17 12.49 -2.17
N ALA A 912 -28.60 11.45 -2.78
CA ALA A 912 -29.36 10.29 -3.26
C ALA A 912 -29.91 9.42 -2.12
N GLU A 913 -29.16 9.29 -1.03
CA GLU A 913 -29.50 8.48 0.15
C GLU A 913 -30.40 9.23 1.14
N HIS A 914 -30.12 10.52 1.31
CA HIS A 914 -30.55 11.26 2.48
C HIS A 914 -31.25 12.59 2.16
N GLY A 915 -31.13 13.05 0.92
CA GLY A 915 -31.59 14.37 0.50
C GLY A 915 -30.67 15.48 1.02
N LEU A 916 -30.99 16.72 0.66
CA LEU A 916 -30.29 17.88 1.21
C LEU A 916 -30.73 18.06 2.66
N ARG A 917 -29.79 18.14 3.62
CA ARG A 917 -30.09 18.19 5.05
C ARG A 917 -29.41 19.37 5.74
N VAL A 918 -30.07 19.90 6.77
CA VAL A 918 -29.51 20.91 7.69
C VAL A 918 -29.83 20.52 9.13
N PRO A 919 -29.04 20.94 10.13
CA PRO A 919 -29.40 20.75 11.53
C PRO A 919 -30.75 21.39 11.86
N ALA A 920 -31.57 20.68 12.63
CA ALA A 920 -32.91 21.13 12.99
C ALA A 920 -32.87 22.46 13.74
N SER A 921 -31.82 22.70 14.53
CA SER A 921 -31.63 23.94 15.32
C SER A 921 -31.46 25.20 14.47
N TRP A 922 -31.07 25.07 13.18
CA TRP A 922 -30.94 26.21 12.26
C TRP A 922 -32.31 26.71 11.81
N LEU A 923 -33.33 25.85 11.91
CA LEU A 923 -34.68 26.13 11.44
C LEU A 923 -35.48 26.80 12.57
N GLY A 924 -35.60 28.12 12.49
CA GLY A 924 -36.52 28.90 13.31
C GLY A 924 -37.98 28.78 12.85
N ALA A 925 -38.83 29.68 13.36
CA ALA A 925 -40.23 29.76 12.94
C ALA A 925 -40.36 29.95 11.41
N GLY A 926 -41.11 29.06 10.75
CA GLY A 926 -41.30 29.05 9.29
C GLY A 926 -40.36 28.11 8.52
N GLY A 927 -39.46 27.38 9.19
CA GLY A 927 -38.67 26.30 8.58
C GLY A 927 -37.71 26.77 7.48
N TRP A 928 -37.34 25.84 6.60
CA TRP A 928 -36.38 26.10 5.52
C TRP A 928 -36.79 27.25 4.57
N PRO A 929 -38.03 27.35 4.06
CA PRO A 929 -38.40 28.44 3.14
C PRO A 929 -38.19 29.83 3.72
N ALA A 930 -38.43 30.00 5.03
CA ALA A 930 -38.21 31.27 5.72
C ALA A 930 -36.72 31.59 5.88
N LEU A 931 -35.89 30.61 6.24
CA LEU A 931 -34.44 30.77 6.34
C LEU A 931 -33.82 31.10 4.96
N TRP A 932 -34.20 30.32 3.94
CA TRP A 932 -33.74 30.49 2.57
C TRP A 932 -34.11 31.86 1.97
N SER A 933 -35.35 32.32 2.20
CA SER A 933 -35.80 33.64 1.77
C SER A 933 -35.06 34.77 2.48
N ARG A 934 -34.72 34.61 3.76
CA ARG A 934 -33.91 35.61 4.49
C ARG A 934 -32.51 35.71 3.90
N ALA A 935 -31.88 34.58 3.55
CA ALA A 935 -30.55 34.55 2.95
C ALA A 935 -30.46 35.20 1.56
N HIS A 936 -31.59 35.29 0.84
CA HIS A 936 -31.68 35.88 -0.51
C HIS A 936 -32.18 37.33 -0.53
N ARG A 937 -32.57 37.91 0.61
CA ARG A 937 -32.92 39.34 0.66
C ARG A 937 -31.63 40.16 0.62
N ARG A 938 -31.29 40.69 -0.55
CA ARG A 938 -30.28 41.75 -0.66
C ARG A 938 -30.67 42.92 0.25
N GLU A 939 -29.71 43.39 1.05
CA GLU A 939 -29.83 44.69 1.71
C GLU A 939 -30.11 45.77 0.65
N ARG A 940 -31.07 46.64 0.95
CA ARG A 940 -31.21 47.93 0.28
C ARG A 940 -30.33 48.94 0.97
#